data_AF-A0A3D5X7D0-F1
#
_entry.id   AF-A0A3D5X7D0-F1
#
_cell.length_a   1.000
_cell.length_b   1.000
_cell.length_c   1.000
_cell.angle_alpha   90.00
_cell.angle_beta   90.00
_cell.angle_gamma   90.00
#
_symmetry.space_group_name_H-M   'P 1'
#
loop_
_entity.id
_entity.type
_entity.pdbx_description
1 polymer ?
#
loop_
_entity_poly.entity_id
_entity_poly.type
_entity_poly.pdbx_seq_one_letter_code
_entity_poly.pdbx_strand_id
1 'polypeptide(L)'
;NVIARVVSTFFIITYGFLNLTCALENWAGTDFRPSFRIPAWISIIGSIACFVIMIQLDLAAMIGATIILGAIFLFLKRKELRLQSGDTWGGFWSSLVKYGLLKLSVSEEQRNQRNWRPNIILFSGRATTRPHLIEMGRTLVGKQGVFTNFELIEDKSDDALFEKTAKPSIEVDENGKKIITRKHVCKNIYEGIEMIARVYGFTGFEPNTVLLGLPKHEKKIPGFLGAIKTINKLDYNIAIYNKVNNPNQQKTKSIDLWWNGNSGNLNFGLSLLKYISTDGYWRGANIRLLVINYNTAKTDTIYSLLNQAIDNARLIATVKVINNATEKLSELDIVQSESASSNLAILELSSSNFSDSKNWATHLNQIASLPFTTLTIEANSGFEVINAGTQPQKEEQTKELLTTSPLIEKIKLPDKEMLAEIVRATTDKQEELIINLNKNSIQYVQKQLTEYIDDLKGITSKLFSSLEKPENRDEKVGKRIFASKIISDFTFQAKARVSVFKDETLTDIAKTLDEAQKVYLEYVNKHIQSLPEKLNVNFSQSEFRARKNDSFGIRIFKARCRIKGTLLGWPISLKLDIKDAAELFLKQTRIEAINEYFEQIGLSTFRYISNIRKNLVELARSIENETINELNLGEIKSRTNQTFNDTIDEFKAINNRIGNAINADLERNIQRFSFALSKPEAKNLVSPYKKIVKKNTLSVTDIQSQPQIFSSNIKLYVNKNLLEFILISLNHRFRIKLKKQADELSWWANSKLYEANNGLSQVFTNLTTANELPDTSAINQKLSDLKKTEVQERFETLFRDINAIVDDLPQKMEVNDDSFFAQVEAGTFPQSNIRTIELRQKAQLYVGTELISNARNAMEELSDSFKEISTKLTDKLRLTLFNIENTIAADENKENANQDDIRTELANALKKEIETEQLHVKRLLEKFEDELSIFLKHSLDPLHQMVYSKQHEIKKDKKRAKAKRQTQWFAKKLITNTSNFFDRQFVKALYSQSEGIMLAHKLTSFETEYKVSNQSIQEMVVKLSPNEPIARSIPFYYVSLFSGSTTLSNELWIERPQEQAEAKKIIDRFKGGFTGALIITGNRNSGKTTLSKYIAKTLLPNHSIHNVRPPKGESTCENDFTKALSNALKVEMDPSQFISSSPQKRVIIINDLELWWTRHESGFEVIQKILTLIELHSKKVLFIINCRTISYQLINRLINVDAYAMGHISCEPFDAKELKELITIRHQTVRS
;
A
#
# COMPACT_ATOMS: atom_id res chain seq x y z
N ASN A 1 -31.44 31.61 30.79
CA ASN A 1 -32.12 32.35 29.69
C ASN A 1 -31.34 33.54 29.15
N VAL A 2 -30.73 34.42 29.96
CA VAL A 2 -29.98 35.60 29.45
C VAL A 2 -28.62 35.22 28.83
N ILE A 3 -27.83 34.36 29.49
CA ILE A 3 -26.52 33.91 28.99
C ILE A 3 -26.65 33.21 27.62
N ALA A 4 -27.67 32.37 27.46
CA ALA A 4 -27.93 31.65 26.21
C ALA A 4 -28.11 32.62 25.01
N ARG A 5 -28.81 33.75 25.20
CA ARG A 5 -29.00 34.75 24.13
C ARG A 5 -27.69 35.38 23.70
N VAL A 6 -26.85 35.80 24.65
CA VAL A 6 -25.55 36.43 24.37
C VAL A 6 -24.62 35.45 23.64
N VAL A 7 -24.53 34.21 24.12
CA VAL A 7 -23.70 33.17 23.52
C VAL A 7 -24.18 32.83 22.10
N SER A 8 -25.50 32.71 21.89
CA SER A 8 -26.08 32.49 20.56
C SER A 8 -25.73 33.62 19.58
N THR A 9 -25.78 34.88 20.01
CA THR A 9 -25.41 36.04 19.17
C THR A 9 -23.95 35.96 18.69
N PHE A 10 -23.01 35.56 19.57
CA PHE A 10 -21.60 35.36 19.19
C PHE A 10 -21.37 34.21 18.20
N PHE A 11 -22.11 33.11 18.32
CA PHE A 11 -22.02 32.02 17.34
C PHE A 11 -22.61 32.43 15.98
N ILE A 12 -23.76 33.10 15.98
CA ILE A 12 -24.45 33.52 14.75
C ILE A 12 -23.63 34.55 13.97
N ILE A 13 -23.01 35.54 14.65
CA ILE A 13 -22.13 36.50 13.97
C ILE A 13 -20.91 35.82 13.36
N THR A 14 -20.32 34.83 14.04
CA THR A 14 -19.19 34.03 13.53
C THR A 14 -19.58 33.26 12.27
N TYR A 15 -20.74 32.60 12.27
CA TYR A 15 -21.26 31.91 11.09
C TYR A 15 -21.58 32.86 9.94
N GLY A 16 -22.12 34.05 10.24
CA GLY A 16 -22.38 35.11 9.27
C GLY A 16 -21.11 35.56 8.54
N PHE A 17 -20.03 35.80 9.29
CA PHE A 17 -18.73 36.19 8.73
C PHE A 17 -18.03 35.06 7.98
N LEU A 18 -18.08 33.80 8.47
CA LEU A 18 -17.52 32.66 7.74
C LEU A 18 -18.17 32.49 6.36
N ASN A 19 -19.49 32.64 6.30
CA ASN A 19 -20.25 32.62 5.04
C ASN A 19 -19.84 33.79 4.13
N LEU A 20 -19.68 34.99 4.68
CA LEU A 20 -19.23 36.17 3.92
C LEU A 20 -17.81 36.00 3.38
N THR A 21 -16.87 35.55 4.21
CA THR A 21 -15.48 35.29 3.80
C THR A 21 -15.42 34.21 2.72
N CYS A 22 -16.20 33.14 2.83
CA CYS A 22 -16.31 32.11 1.79
C CYS A 22 -16.80 32.71 0.44
N ALA A 23 -17.78 33.62 0.47
CA ALA A 23 -18.25 34.30 -0.74
C ALA A 23 -17.16 35.22 -1.35
N LEU A 24 -16.44 35.97 -0.51
CA LEU A 24 -15.37 36.87 -0.93
C LEU A 24 -14.15 36.11 -1.48
N GLU A 25 -13.72 35.04 -0.82
CA GLU A 25 -12.61 34.18 -1.25
C GLU A 25 -12.91 33.46 -2.57
N ASN A 26 -14.15 33.02 -2.78
CA ASN A 26 -14.57 32.44 -4.05
C ASN A 26 -14.56 33.45 -5.21
N TRP A 27 -14.65 34.75 -4.89
CA TRP A 27 -14.54 35.83 -5.88
C TRP A 27 -13.09 36.28 -6.11
N ALA A 28 -12.28 36.39 -5.05
CA ALA A 28 -10.95 36.99 -5.07
C ALA A 28 -9.77 35.99 -5.16
N GLY A 29 -9.96 34.74 -4.74
CA GLY A 29 -8.88 33.73 -4.63
C GLY A 29 -8.88 32.69 -5.75
N THR A 30 -7.73 32.48 -6.41
CA THR A 30 -7.50 31.34 -7.33
C THR A 30 -7.44 29.99 -6.59
N ASP A 31 -6.98 30.00 -5.35
CA ASP A 31 -6.66 28.80 -4.56
C ASP A 31 -7.84 28.27 -3.75
N PHE A 32 -8.87 29.10 -3.59
CA PHE A 32 -10.13 28.72 -2.96
C PHE A 32 -11.01 27.93 -3.93
N ARG A 33 -10.68 26.64 -4.10
CA ARG A 33 -11.50 25.66 -4.84
C ARG A 33 -12.04 24.61 -3.87
N PRO A 34 -13.13 24.90 -3.13
CA PRO A 34 -13.66 23.95 -2.17
C PRO A 34 -14.04 22.65 -2.89
N SER A 35 -13.63 21.51 -2.33
CA SER A 35 -13.92 20.20 -2.92
C SER A 35 -15.43 19.96 -3.08
N PHE A 36 -16.23 20.64 -2.23
CA PHE A 36 -17.66 20.79 -2.38
C PHE A 36 -17.97 22.16 -2.99
N ARG A 37 -18.41 22.17 -4.25
CA ARG A 37 -18.68 23.39 -5.01
C ARG A 37 -19.99 24.02 -4.56
N ILE A 38 -19.90 25.07 -3.76
CA ILE A 38 -21.04 25.90 -3.37
C ILE A 38 -21.02 27.18 -4.20
N PRO A 39 -22.08 27.50 -4.97
CA PRO A 39 -22.25 28.81 -5.58
C PRO A 39 -22.08 29.95 -4.56
N ALA A 40 -21.33 31.00 -4.90
CA ALA A 40 -21.05 32.10 -3.97
C ALA A 40 -22.33 32.76 -3.42
N TRP A 41 -23.42 32.78 -4.19
CA TRP A 41 -24.70 33.33 -3.77
C TRP A 41 -25.34 32.57 -2.60
N ILE A 42 -25.09 31.26 -2.45
CA ILE A 42 -25.60 30.49 -1.30
C ILE A 42 -24.91 30.95 -0.01
N SER A 43 -23.60 31.19 -0.06
CA SER A 43 -22.85 31.74 1.07
C SER A 43 -23.32 33.17 1.40
N ILE A 44 -23.67 33.99 0.39
CA ILE A 44 -24.27 35.31 0.61
C ILE A 44 -25.62 35.18 1.34
N ILE A 45 -26.50 34.29 0.88
CA ILE A 45 -27.79 34.04 1.56
C ILE A 45 -27.58 33.55 3.00
N GLY A 46 -26.64 32.63 3.23
CA GLY A 46 -26.32 32.14 4.57
C GLY A 46 -25.82 33.24 5.49
N SER A 47 -25.02 34.17 4.96
CA SER A 47 -24.57 35.35 5.71
C SER A 47 -25.75 36.27 6.05
N ILE A 48 -26.59 36.61 5.07
CA ILE A 48 -27.80 37.45 5.27
C ILE A 48 -28.73 36.81 6.29
N ALA A 49 -29.00 35.51 6.19
CA ALA A 49 -29.85 34.79 7.13
C ALA A 49 -29.33 34.86 8.57
N CYS A 50 -28.01 34.77 8.78
CA CYS A 50 -27.41 34.95 10.10
C CYS A 50 -27.68 36.35 10.67
N PHE A 51 -27.54 37.40 9.84
CA PHE A 51 -27.85 38.76 10.27
C PHE A 51 -29.34 38.95 10.59
N VAL A 52 -30.25 38.38 9.79
CA VAL A 52 -31.70 38.43 10.04
C VAL A 52 -32.08 37.73 11.34
N ILE A 53 -31.54 36.53 11.60
CA ILE A 53 -31.80 35.79 12.85
C ILE A 53 -31.25 36.57 14.05
N MET A 54 -30.07 37.17 13.90
CA MET A 54 -29.47 37.99 14.96
C MET A 54 -30.34 39.20 15.32
N ILE A 55 -30.95 39.86 14.33
CA ILE A 55 -31.92 40.94 14.52
C ILE A 55 -33.18 40.45 15.27
N GLN A 56 -33.69 39.27 14.92
CA GLN A 56 -34.88 38.68 15.57
C GLN A 56 -34.63 38.26 17.03
N LEU A 57 -33.41 37.87 17.37
CA LEU A 57 -33.06 37.46 18.73
C LEU A 57 -32.89 38.64 19.68
N ASP A 58 -32.04 39.61 19.32
CA ASP A 58 -31.76 40.79 20.13
C ASP A 58 -31.01 41.86 19.31
N LEU A 59 -31.73 42.90 18.88
CA LEU A 59 -31.18 44.00 18.10
C LEU A 59 -30.09 44.79 18.85
N ALA A 60 -30.21 44.95 20.17
CA ALA A 60 -29.25 45.71 20.95
C ALA A 60 -27.93 44.95 21.10
N ALA A 61 -28.00 43.64 21.38
CA ALA A 61 -26.82 42.77 21.43
C ALA A 61 -26.12 42.67 20.06
N MET A 62 -26.89 42.67 18.97
CA MET A 62 -26.37 42.71 17.60
C MET A 62 -25.53 43.96 17.32
N ILE A 63 -26.10 45.13 17.64
CA ILE A 63 -25.43 46.42 17.44
C ILE A 63 -24.14 46.46 18.28
N GLY A 64 -24.22 46.03 19.54
CA GLY A 64 -23.06 45.95 20.44
C GLY A 64 -21.95 45.05 19.90
N ALA A 65 -22.28 43.82 19.49
CA ALA A 65 -21.31 42.88 18.93
C ALA A 65 -20.69 43.40 17.63
N THR A 66 -21.48 44.03 16.76
CA THR A 66 -21.02 44.62 15.49
C THR A 66 -20.07 45.79 15.74
N ILE A 67 -20.37 46.66 16.72
CA ILE A 67 -19.49 47.77 17.12
C ILE A 67 -18.17 47.23 17.68
N ILE A 68 -18.21 46.22 18.56
CA ILE A 68 -17.00 45.62 19.15
C ILE A 68 -16.14 44.99 18.06
N LEU A 69 -16.73 44.19 17.17
CA LEU A 69 -16.01 43.54 16.09
C LEU A 69 -15.46 44.56 15.10
N GLY A 70 -16.24 45.59 14.77
CA GLY A 70 -15.81 46.73 13.96
C GLY A 70 -14.66 47.51 14.61
N ALA A 71 -14.70 47.71 15.93
CA ALA A 71 -13.63 48.35 16.69
C ALA A 71 -12.37 47.49 16.72
N ILE A 72 -12.46 46.17 16.89
CA ILE A 72 -11.33 45.24 16.78
C ILE A 72 -10.74 45.27 15.37
N PHE A 73 -11.59 45.21 14.35
CA PHE A 73 -11.17 45.27 12.95
C PHE A 73 -10.48 46.60 12.63
N LEU A 74 -11.07 47.72 13.04
CA LEU A 74 -10.47 49.05 12.88
C LEU A 74 -9.21 49.21 13.72
N PHE A 75 -9.12 48.63 14.91
CA PHE A 75 -7.92 48.64 15.74
C PHE A 75 -6.77 47.89 15.06
N LEU A 76 -7.04 46.70 14.51
CA LEU A 76 -6.08 45.93 13.70
C LEU A 76 -5.69 46.69 12.43
N LYS A 77 -6.65 47.28 11.71
CA LYS A 77 -6.43 48.04 10.48
C LYS A 77 -5.70 49.36 10.71
N ARG A 78 -5.94 50.05 11.83
CA ARG A 78 -5.31 51.33 12.20
C ARG A 78 -3.85 51.14 12.62
N LYS A 79 -3.44 49.92 12.99
CA LYS A 79 -2.02 49.57 13.18
C LYS A 79 -1.21 49.57 11.87
N GLU A 80 -1.88 49.63 10.70
CA GLU A 80 -1.24 49.44 9.39
C GLU A 80 -1.19 50.69 8.49
N LEU A 81 -1.87 51.80 8.82
CA LEU A 81 -2.02 52.89 7.85
C LEU A 81 -1.88 54.30 8.47
N ARG A 82 -0.88 55.05 7.99
CA ARG A 82 -0.80 56.52 8.10
C ARG A 82 -0.45 57.16 6.74
N LEU A 83 -1.17 58.26 6.44
CA LEU A 83 -0.88 59.36 5.49
C LEU A 83 -1.13 59.06 3.98
N GLN A 84 -1.59 59.98 3.11
CA GLN A 84 -2.14 61.35 3.17
C GLN A 84 -2.85 61.67 1.82
N SER A 85 -3.84 62.57 1.85
CA SER A 85 -4.47 63.44 0.80
C SER A 85 -3.90 63.46 -0.63
N GLY A 86 -4.64 63.63 -1.74
CA GLY A 86 -6.06 63.92 -2.00
C GLY A 86 -6.26 64.22 -3.51
N ASP A 87 -7.30 63.64 -4.11
CA ASP A 87 -8.13 64.12 -5.25
C ASP A 87 -9.23 63.03 -5.42
N THR A 88 -10.51 63.36 -5.32
CA THR A 88 -11.47 62.53 -4.53
C THR A 88 -11.84 61.15 -5.09
N TRP A 89 -11.50 60.82 -6.34
CA TRP A 89 -11.56 59.43 -6.85
C TRP A 89 -10.25 58.99 -7.53
N GLY A 90 -9.59 59.85 -8.29
CA GLY A 90 -8.30 59.53 -8.92
C GLY A 90 -7.17 59.33 -7.90
N GLY A 91 -7.13 60.17 -6.86
CA GLY A 91 -6.22 60.03 -5.73
C GLY A 91 -6.52 58.81 -4.86
N PHE A 92 -7.79 58.39 -4.76
CA PHE A 92 -8.17 57.13 -4.12
C PHE A 92 -7.62 55.93 -4.90
N TRP A 93 -7.87 55.86 -6.21
CA TRP A 93 -7.35 54.76 -7.05
C TRP A 93 -5.82 54.76 -7.09
N SER A 94 -5.18 55.93 -7.20
CA SER A 94 -3.72 56.06 -7.18
C SER A 94 -3.14 55.60 -5.84
N SER A 95 -3.76 55.98 -4.71
CA SER A 95 -3.34 55.54 -3.38
C SER A 95 -3.56 54.04 -3.17
N LEU A 96 -4.68 53.50 -3.65
CA LEU A 96 -4.99 52.08 -3.58
C LEU A 96 -4.02 51.26 -4.44
N VAL A 97 -3.71 51.72 -5.66
CA VAL A 97 -2.71 51.10 -6.54
C VAL A 97 -1.33 51.20 -5.91
N LYS A 98 -0.91 52.36 -5.40
CA LYS A 98 0.38 52.55 -4.72
C LYS A 98 0.51 51.62 -3.51
N TYR A 99 -0.51 51.56 -2.66
CA TYR A 99 -0.54 50.63 -1.52
C TYR A 99 -0.49 49.18 -1.97
N GLY A 100 -1.26 48.83 -3.01
CA GLY A 100 -1.24 47.52 -3.64
C GLY A 100 0.15 47.15 -4.13
N LEU A 101 0.84 48.04 -4.84
CA LEU A 101 2.19 47.83 -5.35
C LEU A 101 3.22 47.68 -4.24
N LEU A 102 3.19 48.52 -3.20
CA LEU A 102 4.06 48.39 -2.02
C LEU A 102 3.84 47.07 -1.28
N LYS A 103 2.59 46.59 -1.22
CA LYS A 103 2.28 45.29 -0.60
C LYS A 103 2.72 44.12 -1.47
N LEU A 104 2.55 44.24 -2.79
CA LEU A 104 2.98 43.22 -3.74
C LEU A 104 4.51 43.10 -3.81
N SER A 105 5.26 44.21 -3.67
CA SER A 105 6.72 44.20 -3.69
C SER A 105 7.33 43.51 -2.46
N VAL A 106 6.71 43.64 -1.28
CA VAL A 106 7.13 42.90 -0.06
C VAL A 106 6.75 41.42 -0.15
N SER A 107 5.66 41.10 -0.85
CA SER A 107 5.16 39.73 -0.99
C SER A 107 5.87 38.93 -2.08
N GLU A 108 6.65 39.58 -2.95
CA GLU A 108 7.36 38.96 -4.07
C GLU A 108 8.46 37.99 -3.61
N GLU A 109 9.15 38.30 -2.50
CA GLU A 109 10.12 37.40 -1.83
C GLU A 109 9.47 36.13 -1.25
N GLN A 110 8.14 36.09 -1.09
CA GLN A 110 7.40 34.98 -0.46
C GLN A 110 6.43 34.25 -1.40
N ARG A 111 6.44 34.54 -2.71
CA ARG A 111 5.56 33.85 -3.67
C ARG A 111 6.01 32.40 -3.88
N ASN A 112 5.49 31.52 -3.04
CA ASN A 112 5.54 30.07 -3.28
C ASN A 112 4.89 29.73 -4.64
N GLN A 113 5.45 28.76 -5.36
CA GLN A 113 4.99 28.26 -6.67
C GLN A 113 3.48 27.96 -6.72
N ARG A 114 2.87 27.66 -5.58
CA ARG A 114 1.43 27.42 -5.44
C ARG A 114 0.55 28.62 -5.82
N ASN A 115 1.05 29.84 -5.63
CA ASN A 115 0.29 31.09 -5.81
C ASN A 115 0.74 31.89 -7.05
N TRP A 116 1.45 31.26 -7.97
CA TRP A 116 1.90 31.91 -9.21
C TRP A 116 0.71 32.38 -10.08
N ARG A 117 0.82 33.59 -10.64
CA ARG A 117 -0.20 34.20 -11.53
C ARG A 117 0.45 34.69 -12.82
N PRO A 118 -0.13 34.43 -14.00
CA PRO A 118 0.42 34.87 -15.27
C PRO A 118 0.31 36.40 -15.41
N ASN A 119 1.46 37.05 -15.57
CA ASN A 119 1.58 38.44 -16.00
C ASN A 119 2.34 38.45 -17.34
N ILE A 120 1.58 38.51 -18.44
CA ILE A 120 2.05 38.19 -19.78
C ILE A 120 2.40 39.46 -20.58
N ILE A 121 3.61 39.50 -21.13
CA ILE A 121 3.98 40.39 -22.23
C ILE A 121 3.55 39.71 -23.52
N LEU A 122 2.61 40.32 -24.25
CA LEU A 122 2.06 39.76 -25.49
C LEU A 122 2.53 40.56 -26.68
N PHE A 123 3.04 39.87 -27.71
CA PHE A 123 3.44 40.49 -28.98
C PHE A 123 2.53 40.03 -30.12
N SER A 124 1.32 40.62 -30.23
CA SER A 124 0.39 40.31 -31.34
C SER A 124 0.42 41.31 -32.50
N GLY A 125 1.06 42.48 -32.34
CA GLY A 125 0.79 43.64 -33.19
C GLY A 125 -0.50 44.34 -32.74
N ARG A 126 -1.22 45.01 -33.66
CA ARG A 126 -2.56 45.55 -33.34
C ARG A 126 -3.49 44.43 -32.88
N ALA A 127 -4.48 44.74 -32.05
CA ALA A 127 -5.45 43.75 -31.57
C ALA A 127 -6.14 42.97 -32.70
N THR A 128 -6.27 43.56 -33.89
CA THR A 128 -6.89 42.95 -35.09
C THR A 128 -5.91 42.21 -36.02
N THR A 129 -4.59 42.39 -35.87
CA THR A 129 -3.62 41.79 -36.81
C THR A 129 -3.42 40.29 -36.57
N ARG A 130 -3.34 39.88 -35.30
CA ARG A 130 -3.20 38.46 -34.90
C ARG A 130 -4.20 38.16 -33.77
N PRO A 131 -5.51 38.15 -34.06
CA PRO A 131 -6.55 38.00 -33.04
C PRO A 131 -6.43 36.69 -32.25
N HIS A 132 -5.89 35.64 -32.87
CA HIS A 132 -5.62 34.36 -32.22
C HIS A 132 -4.59 34.44 -31.08
N LEU A 133 -3.60 35.34 -31.14
CA LEU A 133 -2.64 35.55 -30.05
C LEU A 133 -3.29 36.30 -28.88
N ILE A 134 -4.17 37.25 -29.18
CA ILE A 134 -4.98 37.94 -28.17
C ILE A 134 -5.92 36.97 -27.46
N GLU A 135 -6.61 36.11 -28.23
CA GLU A 135 -7.49 35.05 -27.70
C GLU A 135 -6.72 34.09 -26.79
N MET A 136 -5.54 33.65 -27.22
CA MET A 136 -4.69 32.78 -26.43
C MET A 136 -4.15 33.49 -25.18
N GLY A 137 -3.71 34.75 -25.30
CA GLY A 137 -3.28 35.56 -24.16
C GLY A 137 -4.36 35.69 -23.09
N ARG A 138 -5.61 35.95 -23.50
CA ARG A 138 -6.78 35.95 -22.62
C ARG A 138 -7.03 34.59 -21.96
N THR A 139 -6.93 33.53 -22.75
CA THR A 139 -7.09 32.16 -22.27
C THR A 139 -6.06 31.83 -21.19
N LEU A 140 -4.80 32.21 -21.39
CA LEU A 140 -3.71 31.94 -20.45
C LEU A 140 -3.81 32.77 -19.17
N VAL A 141 -4.31 34.01 -19.23
CA VAL A 141 -4.49 34.82 -18.00
C VAL A 141 -5.78 34.48 -17.23
N GLY A 142 -6.75 33.87 -17.90
CA GLY A 142 -8.06 33.58 -17.32
C GLY A 142 -8.71 34.82 -16.73
N LYS A 143 -9.31 34.69 -15.54
CA LYS A 143 -10.00 35.80 -14.85
C LYS A 143 -9.10 36.68 -13.96
N GLN A 144 -7.91 36.21 -13.60
CA GLN A 144 -7.11 36.80 -12.52
C GLN A 144 -5.69 37.20 -12.92
N GLY A 145 -5.17 36.67 -14.03
CA GLY A 145 -3.92 37.15 -14.62
C GLY A 145 -4.12 38.44 -15.41
N VAL A 146 -3.01 39.00 -15.86
CA VAL A 146 -3.00 40.21 -16.68
C VAL A 146 -2.09 39.97 -17.88
N PHE A 147 -2.46 40.51 -19.04
CA PHE A 147 -1.53 40.62 -20.16
C PHE A 147 -1.53 42.05 -20.67
N THR A 148 -0.38 42.48 -21.20
CA THR A 148 -0.23 43.75 -21.90
C THR A 148 0.22 43.46 -23.32
N ASN A 149 -0.50 43.99 -24.30
CA ASN A 149 -0.15 43.80 -25.71
C ASN A 149 0.82 44.88 -26.19
N PHE A 150 1.76 44.49 -27.03
CA PHE A 150 2.74 45.36 -27.66
C PHE A 150 2.61 45.31 -29.18
N GLU A 151 2.43 46.49 -29.79
CA GLU A 151 2.51 46.70 -31.23
C GLU A 151 3.90 47.26 -31.56
N LEU A 152 4.73 46.46 -32.24
CA LEU A 152 6.04 46.86 -32.72
C LEU A 152 5.95 47.25 -34.19
N ILE A 153 6.33 48.49 -34.50
CA ILE A 153 6.43 49.00 -35.88
C ILE A 153 7.90 49.08 -36.26
N GLU A 154 8.26 48.38 -37.32
CA GLU A 154 9.63 48.39 -37.86
C GLU A 154 9.85 49.65 -38.70
N ASP A 155 10.73 50.54 -38.25
CA ASP A 155 11.23 51.69 -39.02
C ASP A 155 12.76 51.67 -39.01
N LYS A 156 13.35 51.44 -40.20
CA LYS A 156 14.81 51.29 -40.36
C LYS A 156 15.54 52.65 -40.37
N SER A 157 14.80 53.75 -40.45
CA SER A 157 15.35 55.12 -40.56
C SER A 157 15.38 55.88 -39.23
N ASP A 158 14.73 55.36 -38.19
CA ASP A 158 14.62 56.00 -36.89
C ASP A 158 15.80 55.61 -35.96
N ASP A 159 16.55 56.61 -35.47
CA ASP A 159 17.65 56.44 -34.52
C ASP A 159 17.18 56.52 -33.04
N ALA A 160 15.94 56.92 -32.78
CA ALA A 160 15.41 56.99 -31.43
C ALA A 160 15.02 55.60 -30.91
N LEU A 161 15.74 55.13 -29.89
CA LEU A 161 15.43 53.85 -29.21
C LEU A 161 14.07 53.88 -28.46
N PHE A 162 13.52 55.07 -28.18
CA PHE A 162 12.17 55.28 -27.67
C PHE A 162 11.70 56.72 -27.97
N GLU A 163 10.55 56.87 -28.60
CA GLU A 163 9.74 58.07 -28.41
C GLU A 163 9.12 58.06 -26.99
N LYS A 164 9.28 59.15 -26.23
CA LYS A 164 8.65 59.38 -24.89
C LYS A 164 7.11 59.36 -24.93
N THR A 165 6.50 59.20 -26.10
CA THR A 165 5.08 59.40 -26.43
C THR A 165 4.29 58.11 -26.65
N ALA A 166 4.80 56.92 -26.29
CA ALA A 166 4.01 55.68 -26.30
C ALA A 166 2.90 55.72 -25.24
N LYS A 167 1.83 56.47 -25.51
CA LYS A 167 0.61 56.49 -24.69
C LYS A 167 -0.06 55.12 -24.82
N PRO A 168 -0.40 54.45 -23.71
CA PRO A 168 -1.19 53.23 -23.77
C PRO A 168 -2.53 53.54 -24.44
N SER A 169 -2.86 52.82 -25.51
CA SER A 169 -4.16 52.89 -26.16
C SER A 169 -5.05 51.76 -25.63
N ILE A 170 -6.34 52.06 -25.50
CA ILE A 170 -7.35 51.03 -25.22
C ILE A 170 -7.92 50.60 -26.56
N GLU A 171 -7.49 49.45 -27.04
CA GLU A 171 -8.03 48.82 -28.24
C GLU A 171 -9.21 47.90 -27.88
N VAL A 172 -10.09 47.67 -28.84
CA VAL A 172 -11.20 46.72 -28.71
C VAL A 172 -10.91 45.57 -29.67
N ASP A 173 -10.95 44.33 -29.17
CA ASP A 173 -10.79 43.17 -30.04
C ASP A 173 -12.06 42.83 -30.83
N GLU A 174 -11.99 41.82 -31.69
CA GLU A 174 -13.11 41.33 -32.51
C GLU A 174 -14.35 40.95 -31.69
N ASN A 175 -14.21 40.61 -30.41
CA ASN A 175 -15.30 40.27 -29.51
C ASN A 175 -15.77 41.44 -28.60
N GLY A 176 -15.36 42.68 -28.88
CA GLY A 176 -15.84 43.86 -28.16
C GLY A 176 -15.18 44.10 -26.79
N LYS A 177 -14.11 43.38 -26.42
CA LYS A 177 -13.45 43.53 -25.11
C LYS A 177 -12.21 44.44 -25.22
N LYS A 178 -12.05 45.29 -24.20
CA LYS A 178 -10.95 46.26 -24.08
C LYS A 178 -9.60 45.59 -23.81
N ILE A 179 -8.55 46.06 -24.47
CA ILE A 179 -7.16 45.60 -24.34
C ILE A 179 -6.25 46.81 -24.19
N ILE A 180 -5.26 46.72 -23.30
CA ILE A 180 -4.19 47.70 -23.21
C ILE A 180 -3.13 47.33 -24.25
N THR A 181 -2.99 48.16 -25.29
CA THR A 181 -1.95 48.04 -26.30
C THR A 181 -0.94 49.18 -26.13
N ARG A 182 0.35 48.85 -26.11
CA ARG A 182 1.45 49.82 -26.15
C ARG A 182 2.12 49.76 -27.50
N LYS A 183 2.17 50.91 -28.18
CA LYS A 183 2.76 51.04 -29.50
C LYS A 183 4.20 51.53 -29.38
N HIS A 184 5.12 50.84 -30.03
CA HIS A 184 6.54 51.19 -30.04
C HIS A 184 7.12 51.07 -31.45
N VAL A 185 7.96 52.04 -31.82
CA VAL A 185 8.72 52.03 -33.07
C VAL A 185 10.11 51.46 -32.76
N CYS A 186 10.63 50.60 -33.64
CA CYS A 186 11.94 49.95 -33.45
C CYS A 186 12.62 49.68 -34.81
N LYS A 187 13.95 49.67 -34.83
CA LYS A 187 14.74 49.30 -36.03
C LYS A 187 14.55 47.84 -36.44
N ASN A 188 14.44 46.96 -35.45
CA ASN A 188 14.25 45.53 -35.63
C ASN A 188 13.25 45.02 -34.59
N ILE A 189 12.24 44.26 -35.05
CA ILE A 189 11.17 43.73 -34.21
C ILE A 189 11.72 42.86 -33.08
N TYR A 190 12.72 42.03 -33.33
CA TYR A 190 13.28 41.13 -32.32
C TYR A 190 14.12 41.87 -31.28
N GLU A 191 14.89 42.89 -31.70
CA GLU A 191 15.58 43.78 -30.75
C GLU A 191 14.58 44.56 -29.89
N GLY A 192 13.44 44.98 -30.47
CA GLY A 192 12.33 45.59 -29.74
C GLY A 192 11.72 44.66 -28.70
N ILE A 193 11.51 43.38 -29.04
CA ILE A 193 11.06 42.35 -28.08
C ILE A 193 12.05 42.20 -26.92
N GLU A 194 13.34 42.08 -27.22
CA GLU A 194 14.40 41.94 -26.21
C GLU A 194 14.47 43.14 -25.27
N MET A 195 14.39 44.34 -25.83
CA MET A 195 14.42 45.58 -25.05
C MET A 195 13.20 45.68 -24.14
N ILE A 196 11.99 45.43 -24.65
CA ILE A 196 10.75 45.45 -23.85
C ILE A 196 10.84 44.43 -22.72
N ALA A 197 11.32 43.21 -22.96
CA ALA A 197 11.50 42.22 -21.91
C ALA A 197 12.48 42.68 -20.80
N ARG A 198 13.46 43.53 -21.12
CA ARG A 198 14.41 44.07 -20.13
C ARG A 198 13.86 45.23 -19.31
N VAL A 199 12.99 46.06 -19.90
CA VAL A 199 12.59 47.36 -19.31
C VAL A 199 11.14 47.41 -18.87
N TYR A 200 10.29 46.51 -19.34
CA TYR A 200 8.86 46.53 -19.04
C TYR A 200 8.57 45.91 -17.68
N GLY A 201 7.87 46.67 -16.85
CA GLY A 201 7.52 46.29 -15.48
C GLY A 201 7.62 47.51 -14.58
N PHE A 202 7.08 47.40 -13.37
CA PHE A 202 7.30 48.35 -12.30
C PHE A 202 7.21 47.61 -10.97
N THR A 203 7.93 48.09 -9.95
CA THR A 203 8.13 47.38 -8.69
C THR A 203 6.82 46.88 -8.07
N GLY A 204 6.76 45.58 -7.76
CA GLY A 204 5.57 44.89 -7.23
C GLY A 204 4.56 44.42 -8.29
N PHE A 205 4.74 44.78 -9.56
CA PHE A 205 3.94 44.29 -10.68
C PHE A 205 4.82 44.01 -11.91
N GLU A 206 5.72 43.06 -11.75
CA GLU A 206 6.64 42.64 -12.81
C GLU A 206 5.99 41.58 -13.71
N PRO A 207 6.18 41.65 -15.04
CA PRO A 207 5.81 40.57 -15.94
C PRO A 207 6.66 39.33 -15.63
N ASN A 208 6.08 38.16 -15.85
CA ASN A 208 6.77 36.89 -15.58
C ASN A 208 6.69 35.91 -16.75
N THR A 209 5.93 36.25 -17.79
CA THR A 209 5.72 35.38 -18.95
C THR A 209 5.75 36.21 -20.22
N VAL A 210 6.37 35.70 -21.29
CA VAL A 210 6.35 36.29 -22.62
C VAL A 210 5.63 35.36 -23.58
N LEU A 211 4.55 35.86 -24.21
CA LEU A 211 3.77 35.13 -25.21
C LEU A 211 4.07 35.65 -26.62
N LEU A 212 4.58 34.76 -27.46
CA LEU A 212 5.01 35.02 -28.83
C LEU A 212 4.25 34.13 -29.82
N GLY A 213 4.09 34.61 -31.06
CA GLY A 213 3.67 33.77 -32.17
C GLY A 213 4.87 33.14 -32.87
N LEU A 214 4.76 31.87 -33.27
CA LEU A 214 5.80 31.20 -34.04
C LEU A 214 5.98 31.86 -35.42
N PRO A 215 7.20 32.23 -35.86
CA PRO A 215 7.42 32.80 -37.18
C PRO A 215 7.06 31.82 -38.30
N LYS A 216 6.25 32.25 -39.27
CA LYS A 216 5.89 31.42 -40.45
C LYS A 216 7.02 31.29 -41.48
N HIS A 217 7.99 32.19 -41.48
CA HIS A 217 9.06 32.24 -42.48
C HIS A 217 10.40 31.87 -41.85
N GLU A 218 11.08 30.88 -42.43
CA GLU A 218 12.37 30.37 -41.95
C GLU A 218 13.44 31.46 -41.81
N LYS A 219 13.48 32.44 -42.73
CA LYS A 219 14.40 33.60 -42.69
C LYS A 219 14.29 34.42 -41.41
N LYS A 220 13.15 34.37 -40.71
CA LYS A 220 12.90 35.13 -39.48
C LYS A 220 13.24 34.34 -38.21
N ILE A 221 13.58 33.06 -38.33
CA ILE A 221 13.90 32.18 -37.20
C ILE A 221 15.17 32.63 -36.48
N PRO A 222 16.32 32.93 -37.13
CA PRO A 222 17.54 33.31 -36.41
C PRO A 222 17.36 34.51 -35.46
N GLY A 223 16.66 35.56 -35.90
CA GLY A 223 16.34 36.72 -35.04
C GLY A 223 15.40 36.36 -33.89
N PHE A 224 14.42 35.49 -34.14
CA PHE A 224 13.53 34.97 -33.11
C PHE A 224 14.27 34.12 -32.05
N LEU A 225 15.25 33.31 -32.47
CA LEU A 225 16.12 32.54 -31.58
C LEU A 225 16.94 33.46 -30.67
N GLY A 226 17.46 34.56 -31.21
CA GLY A 226 18.15 35.60 -30.44
C GLY A 226 17.25 36.15 -29.33
N ALA A 227 16.02 36.55 -29.69
CA ALA A 227 15.06 37.09 -28.73
C ALA A 227 14.69 36.08 -27.63
N ILE A 228 14.38 34.83 -27.97
CA ILE A 228 14.09 33.78 -26.99
C ILE A 228 15.28 33.55 -26.06
N LYS A 229 16.52 33.50 -26.58
CA LYS A 229 17.72 33.32 -25.76
C LYS A 229 17.89 34.46 -24.76
N THR A 230 17.60 35.70 -25.16
CA THR A 230 17.60 36.85 -24.27
C THR A 230 16.48 36.76 -23.24
N ILE A 231 15.25 36.41 -23.63
CA ILE A 231 14.11 36.24 -22.72
C ILE A 231 14.39 35.15 -21.67
N ASN A 232 14.97 34.02 -22.09
CA ASN A 232 15.35 32.93 -21.18
C ASN A 232 16.44 33.38 -20.18
N LYS A 233 17.44 34.15 -20.64
CA LYS A 233 18.47 34.73 -19.75
C LYS A 233 17.91 35.71 -18.72
N LEU A 234 16.78 36.35 -19.02
CA LEU A 234 16.07 37.24 -18.10
C LEU A 234 15.13 36.47 -17.15
N ASP A 235 15.14 35.14 -17.20
CA ASP A 235 14.36 34.24 -16.34
C ASP A 235 12.83 34.46 -16.43
N TYR A 236 12.34 34.77 -17.63
CA TYR A 236 10.92 34.76 -17.95
C TYR A 236 10.43 33.36 -18.31
N ASN A 237 9.16 33.08 -18.00
CA ASN A 237 8.47 31.97 -18.64
C ASN A 237 8.21 32.31 -20.11
N ILE A 238 8.38 31.35 -21.01
CA ILE A 238 8.20 31.53 -22.45
C ILE A 238 7.01 30.71 -22.90
N ALA A 239 6.13 31.32 -23.70
CA ALA A 239 5.02 30.65 -24.35
C ALA A 239 5.02 31.01 -25.84
N ILE A 240 5.11 30.01 -26.71
CA ILE A 240 5.14 30.18 -28.16
C ILE A 240 3.90 29.51 -28.75
N TYR A 241 3.02 30.30 -29.35
CA TYR A 241 1.76 29.82 -29.88
C TYR A 241 1.82 29.67 -31.41
N ASN A 242 1.39 28.51 -31.90
CA ASN A 242 1.23 28.21 -33.32
C ASN A 242 -0.18 27.72 -33.59
N LYS A 243 -1.02 28.55 -34.23
CA LYS A 243 -2.40 28.19 -34.59
C LYS A 243 -2.44 27.49 -35.94
N VAL A 244 -3.00 26.30 -35.96
CA VAL A 244 -3.25 25.50 -37.17
C VAL A 244 -4.74 25.19 -37.27
N ASN A 245 -5.33 25.47 -38.44
CA ASN A 245 -6.71 25.11 -38.73
C ASN A 245 -6.74 23.65 -39.21
N ASN A 246 -7.04 22.72 -38.32
CA ASN A 246 -7.06 21.29 -38.62
C ASN A 246 -8.50 20.81 -38.88
N PRO A 247 -8.82 20.29 -40.08
CA PRO A 247 -10.16 19.79 -40.43
C PRO A 247 -10.57 18.53 -39.66
N ASN A 248 -9.61 17.76 -39.11
CA ASN A 248 -9.86 16.53 -38.35
C ASN A 248 -9.97 16.75 -36.83
N GLN A 249 -10.24 17.99 -36.39
CA GLN A 249 -10.39 18.31 -34.97
C GLN A 249 -11.57 17.57 -34.33
N GLN A 250 -11.36 17.02 -33.13
CA GLN A 250 -12.45 16.45 -32.35
C GLN A 250 -13.54 17.49 -32.05
N LYS A 251 -14.80 17.06 -32.13
CA LYS A 251 -15.97 17.85 -31.67
C LYS A 251 -15.89 18.14 -30.17
N THR A 252 -15.30 17.23 -29.39
CA THR A 252 -15.07 17.38 -27.95
C THR A 252 -13.73 18.06 -27.69
N LYS A 253 -13.75 19.14 -26.90
CA LYS A 253 -12.57 19.95 -26.59
C LYS A 253 -11.54 19.12 -25.81
N SER A 254 -10.32 19.01 -26.32
CA SER A 254 -9.23 18.26 -25.70
C SER A 254 -7.94 19.08 -25.65
N ILE A 255 -7.20 18.95 -24.55
CA ILE A 255 -5.89 19.58 -24.35
C ILE A 255 -4.90 18.50 -23.93
N ASP A 256 -3.81 18.39 -24.67
CA ASP A 256 -2.72 17.47 -24.38
C ASP A 256 -1.53 18.25 -23.81
N LEU A 257 -1.04 17.89 -22.62
CA LEU A 257 0.20 18.43 -22.05
C LEU A 257 1.28 17.35 -22.16
N TRP A 258 2.33 17.62 -22.91
CA TRP A 258 3.49 16.76 -23.04
C TRP A 258 4.57 17.16 -22.04
N TRP A 259 5.08 16.17 -21.32
CA TRP A 259 6.18 16.32 -20.36
C TRP A 259 7.33 15.39 -20.75
N ASN A 260 8.58 15.87 -20.70
CA ASN A 260 9.74 15.05 -21.03
C ASN A 260 10.29 14.25 -19.84
N GLY A 261 9.76 14.50 -18.63
CA GLY A 261 10.05 13.71 -17.42
C GLY A 261 11.21 14.20 -16.55
N ASN A 262 11.87 15.30 -16.93
CA ASN A 262 12.90 15.96 -16.12
C ASN A 262 12.93 17.48 -16.39
N SER A 263 11.89 18.20 -15.98
CA SER A 263 11.75 19.63 -16.25
C SER A 263 10.82 20.32 -15.26
N GLY A 264 11.02 21.64 -15.05
CA GLY A 264 10.07 22.51 -14.34
C GLY A 264 8.81 22.82 -15.16
N ASN A 265 8.82 22.49 -16.46
CA ASN A 265 7.75 22.71 -17.42
C ASN A 265 6.45 22.00 -17.06
N LEU A 266 6.50 20.88 -16.32
CA LEU A 266 5.30 20.22 -15.80
C LEU A 266 4.50 21.16 -14.88
N ASN A 267 5.16 21.76 -13.89
CA ASN A 267 4.50 22.63 -12.92
C ASN A 267 4.01 23.93 -13.56
N PHE A 268 4.76 24.46 -14.52
CA PHE A 268 4.33 25.61 -15.32
C PHE A 268 3.11 25.27 -16.18
N GLY A 269 3.15 24.17 -16.94
CA GLY A 269 2.05 23.69 -17.77
C GLY A 269 0.78 23.39 -16.97
N LEU A 270 0.90 22.72 -15.82
CA LEU A 270 -0.22 22.51 -14.90
C LEU A 270 -0.77 23.85 -14.36
N SER A 271 0.08 24.83 -14.10
CA SER A 271 -0.35 26.17 -13.70
C SER A 271 -1.12 26.87 -14.81
N LEU A 272 -0.66 26.83 -16.06
CA LEU A 272 -1.39 27.36 -17.22
C LEU A 272 -2.74 26.68 -17.40
N LEU A 273 -2.81 25.35 -17.30
CA LEU A 273 -4.06 24.59 -17.41
C LEU A 273 -5.10 25.00 -16.36
N LYS A 274 -4.69 25.45 -15.18
CA LYS A 274 -5.62 26.00 -14.17
C LYS A 274 -6.30 27.28 -14.64
N TYR A 275 -5.63 28.12 -15.44
CA TYR A 275 -6.20 29.34 -16.01
C TYR A 275 -7.00 29.03 -17.27
N ILE A 276 -6.46 28.21 -18.17
CA ILE A 276 -7.15 27.75 -19.38
C ILE A 276 -8.51 27.13 -19.02
N SER A 277 -8.56 26.24 -18.01
CA SER A 277 -9.82 25.60 -17.57
C SER A 277 -10.88 26.55 -16.98
N THR A 278 -10.51 27.79 -16.60
CA THR A 278 -11.46 28.81 -16.15
C THR A 278 -12.08 29.61 -17.28
N ASP A 279 -11.45 29.60 -18.45
CA ASP A 279 -11.95 30.25 -19.64
C ASP A 279 -13.30 29.66 -20.06
N GLY A 280 -14.17 30.51 -20.63
CA GLY A 280 -15.51 30.09 -21.04
C GLY A 280 -15.48 29.05 -22.17
N TYR A 281 -14.52 29.16 -23.08
CA TYR A 281 -14.37 28.24 -24.22
C TYR A 281 -13.80 26.89 -23.76
N TRP A 282 -12.76 26.86 -22.94
CA TRP A 282 -12.09 25.60 -22.54
C TRP A 282 -12.71 24.89 -21.34
N ARG A 283 -13.79 25.44 -20.76
CA ARG A 283 -14.49 24.83 -19.63
C ARG A 283 -14.99 23.42 -19.98
N GLY A 284 -14.55 22.44 -19.21
CA GLY A 284 -14.91 21.04 -19.42
C GLY A 284 -14.13 20.31 -20.51
N ALA A 285 -13.06 20.91 -21.04
CA ALA A 285 -12.15 20.22 -21.95
C ALA A 285 -11.51 18.99 -21.28
N ASN A 286 -11.34 17.92 -22.04
CA ASN A 286 -10.65 16.72 -21.60
C ASN A 286 -9.13 16.97 -21.63
N ILE A 287 -8.52 17.01 -20.45
CA ILE A 287 -7.08 17.26 -20.32
C ILE A 287 -6.36 15.91 -20.23
N ARG A 288 -5.36 15.69 -21.08
CA ARG A 288 -4.48 14.52 -21.02
C ARG A 288 -3.05 14.97 -20.72
N LEU A 289 -2.41 14.30 -19.78
CA LEU A 289 -0.99 14.46 -19.46
C LEU A 289 -0.23 13.28 -20.04
N LEU A 290 0.64 13.56 -21.01
CA LEU A 290 1.36 12.60 -21.82
C LEU A 290 2.85 12.67 -21.48
N VAL A 291 3.47 11.50 -21.34
CA VAL A 291 4.92 11.40 -21.10
C VAL A 291 5.46 10.22 -21.87
N ILE A 292 6.64 10.39 -22.47
CA ILE A 292 7.36 9.31 -23.14
C ILE A 292 8.31 8.68 -22.13
N ASN A 293 8.16 7.38 -21.91
CA ASN A 293 8.95 6.60 -20.99
C ASN A 293 9.89 5.66 -21.74
N TYR A 294 11.20 5.81 -21.50
CA TYR A 294 12.21 4.95 -22.11
C TYR A 294 12.60 3.77 -21.21
N ASN A 295 12.01 3.65 -20.01
CA ASN A 295 12.28 2.57 -19.07
C ASN A 295 10.98 1.93 -18.56
N THR A 296 10.63 0.76 -19.08
CA THR A 296 9.39 0.04 -18.74
C THR A 296 9.24 -0.22 -17.23
N ALA A 297 10.34 -0.38 -16.48
CA ALA A 297 10.30 -0.61 -15.04
C ALA A 297 9.83 0.61 -14.23
N LYS A 298 9.88 1.82 -14.80
CA LYS A 298 9.45 3.07 -14.14
C LYS A 298 8.02 3.48 -14.45
N THR A 299 7.31 2.75 -15.32
CA THR A 299 5.97 3.09 -15.80
C THR A 299 5.00 3.43 -14.66
N ASP A 300 4.90 2.56 -13.65
CA ASP A 300 4.00 2.78 -12.50
C ASP A 300 4.43 3.95 -11.61
N THR A 301 5.75 4.17 -11.49
CA THR A 301 6.30 5.29 -10.71
C THR A 301 5.94 6.62 -11.38
N ILE A 302 6.07 6.68 -12.71
CA ILE A 302 5.70 7.83 -13.53
C ILE A 302 4.19 8.08 -13.44
N TYR A 303 3.35 7.04 -13.56
CA TYR A 303 1.91 7.16 -13.34
C TYR A 303 1.59 7.72 -11.95
N SER A 304 2.23 7.23 -10.89
CA SER A 304 2.01 7.70 -9.52
C SER A 304 2.39 9.18 -9.36
N LEU A 305 3.58 9.56 -9.85
CA LEU A 305 4.11 10.92 -9.78
C LEU A 305 3.22 11.91 -10.56
N LEU A 306 2.81 11.55 -11.77
CA LEU A 306 1.96 12.41 -12.58
C LEU A 306 0.56 12.57 -12.00
N ASN A 307 -0.02 11.50 -11.47
CA ASN A 307 -1.30 11.58 -10.76
C ASN A 307 -1.18 12.44 -9.50
N GLN A 308 -0.05 12.38 -8.78
CA GLN A 308 0.21 13.26 -7.64
C GLN A 308 0.34 14.73 -8.07
N ALA A 309 1.03 15.01 -9.17
CA ALA A 309 1.17 16.37 -9.71
C ALA A 309 -0.20 16.96 -10.12
N ILE A 310 -1.05 16.17 -10.79
CA ILE A 310 -2.42 16.57 -11.16
C ILE A 310 -3.29 16.80 -9.92
N ASP A 311 -3.21 15.91 -8.93
CA ASP A 311 -3.97 16.03 -7.67
C ASP A 311 -3.54 17.27 -6.87
N ASN A 312 -2.23 17.54 -6.79
CA ASN A 312 -1.68 18.75 -6.18
C ASN A 312 -2.13 20.01 -6.93
N ALA A 313 -2.17 19.96 -8.26
CA ALA A 313 -2.70 21.03 -9.10
C ALA A 313 -4.24 21.15 -9.05
N ARG A 314 -4.94 20.18 -8.43
CA ARG A 314 -6.42 20.09 -8.38
C ARG A 314 -7.07 20.17 -9.77
N LEU A 315 -6.41 19.56 -10.76
CA LEU A 315 -6.92 19.45 -12.13
C LEU A 315 -7.61 18.10 -12.32
N ILE A 316 -8.58 18.04 -13.24
CA ILE A 316 -9.17 16.79 -13.70
C ILE A 316 -8.52 16.48 -15.04
N ALA A 317 -7.52 15.61 -15.02
CA ALA A 317 -6.77 15.20 -16.21
C ALA A 317 -6.53 13.69 -16.19
N THR A 318 -6.42 13.08 -17.36
CA THR A 318 -6.01 11.68 -17.52
C THR A 318 -4.51 11.61 -17.76
N VAL A 319 -3.84 10.59 -17.23
CA VAL A 319 -2.41 10.36 -17.49
C VAL A 319 -2.29 9.23 -18.50
N LYS A 320 -1.43 9.41 -19.51
CA LYS A 320 -1.02 8.34 -20.42
C LYS A 320 0.50 8.33 -20.54
N VAL A 321 1.10 7.22 -20.13
CA VAL A 321 2.54 6.96 -20.25
C VAL A 321 2.77 6.11 -21.50
N ILE A 322 3.57 6.63 -22.43
CA ILE A 322 3.88 5.98 -23.71
C ILE A 322 5.25 5.32 -23.57
N ASN A 323 5.29 3.99 -23.60
CA ASN A 323 6.54 3.26 -23.49
C ASN A 323 7.27 3.21 -24.84
N ASN A 324 8.41 3.89 -24.93
CA ASN A 324 9.26 3.93 -26.12
C ASN A 324 10.60 3.20 -25.91
N ALA A 325 10.66 2.27 -24.96
CA ALA A 325 11.85 1.48 -24.65
C ALA A 325 12.22 0.49 -25.77
N THR A 326 11.22 -0.08 -26.42
CA THR A 326 11.34 -1.10 -27.48
C THR A 326 11.35 -0.50 -28.89
N GLU A 327 10.43 0.42 -29.17
CA GLU A 327 10.17 0.91 -30.54
C GLU A 327 11.15 2.01 -30.98
N LYS A 328 11.75 2.76 -30.04
CA LYS A 328 12.74 3.84 -30.27
C LYS A 328 12.31 4.86 -31.34
N LEU A 329 11.03 5.16 -31.42
CA LEU A 329 10.49 6.16 -32.35
C LEU A 329 10.94 7.58 -31.95
N SER A 330 10.99 8.49 -32.92
CA SER A 330 11.27 9.91 -32.67
C SER A 330 10.19 10.54 -31.78
N GLU A 331 10.59 11.42 -30.86
CA GLU A 331 9.65 12.11 -29.94
C GLU A 331 8.54 12.83 -30.70
N LEU A 332 8.88 13.52 -31.80
CA LEU A 332 7.90 14.28 -32.58
C LEU A 332 6.94 13.38 -33.37
N ASP A 333 7.36 12.19 -33.79
CA ASP A 333 6.48 11.23 -34.49
C ASP A 333 5.43 10.66 -33.51
N ILE A 334 5.86 10.39 -32.28
CA ILE A 334 4.96 9.98 -31.18
C ILE A 334 3.98 11.11 -30.85
N VAL A 335 4.47 12.35 -30.71
CA VAL A 335 3.61 13.52 -30.46
C VAL A 335 2.61 13.71 -31.59
N GLN A 336 3.05 13.57 -32.84
CA GLN A 336 2.20 13.70 -34.01
C GLN A 336 1.09 12.66 -34.04
N SER A 337 1.41 11.38 -33.79
CA SER A 337 0.43 10.29 -33.79
C SER A 337 -0.60 10.41 -32.65
N GLU A 338 -0.15 10.78 -31.45
CA GLU A 338 -1.00 10.80 -30.25
C GLU A 338 -1.86 12.06 -30.11
N SER A 339 -1.36 13.21 -30.60
CA SER A 339 -2.04 14.51 -30.51
C SER A 339 -2.65 14.99 -31.82
N ALA A 340 -2.66 14.17 -32.89
CA ALA A 340 -3.22 14.50 -34.21
C ALA A 340 -4.65 15.07 -34.16
N SER A 341 -5.48 14.57 -33.24
CA SER A 341 -6.89 14.95 -33.11
C SER A 341 -7.16 15.94 -31.95
N SER A 342 -6.11 16.39 -31.25
CA SER A 342 -6.22 17.32 -30.12
C SER A 342 -6.53 18.75 -30.58
N ASN A 343 -7.26 19.52 -29.77
CA ASN A 343 -7.51 20.94 -30.09
C ASN A 343 -6.33 21.83 -29.72
N LEU A 344 -5.55 21.45 -28.70
CA LEU A 344 -4.35 22.14 -28.27
C LEU A 344 -3.36 21.13 -27.69
N ALA A 345 -2.13 21.10 -28.23
CA ALA A 345 -1.01 20.37 -27.64
C ALA A 345 -0.02 21.35 -27.01
N ILE A 346 0.19 21.25 -25.70
CA ILE A 346 1.19 22.00 -24.95
C ILE A 346 2.47 21.17 -24.95
N LEU A 347 3.54 21.71 -25.52
CA LEU A 347 4.84 21.03 -25.71
C LEU A 347 5.93 21.73 -24.91
N GLU A 348 6.97 21.01 -24.53
CA GLU A 348 8.12 21.61 -23.85
C GLU A 348 9.11 22.21 -24.83
N LEU A 349 9.64 23.38 -24.50
CA LEU A 349 10.90 23.86 -25.05
C LEU A 349 12.02 23.13 -24.29
N SER A 350 13.09 22.70 -24.96
CA SER A 350 14.23 22.07 -24.28
C SER A 350 15.40 23.05 -24.24
N SER A 351 15.70 23.61 -23.06
CA SER A 351 16.78 24.58 -22.88
C SER A 351 18.18 24.02 -23.12
N SER A 352 18.37 22.70 -23.04
CA SER A 352 19.64 22.05 -23.41
C SER A 352 19.98 22.22 -24.89
N ASN A 353 19.02 22.59 -25.74
CA ASN A 353 19.23 22.79 -27.18
C ASN A 353 19.71 24.20 -27.54
N PHE A 354 19.74 25.15 -26.59
CA PHE A 354 20.20 26.54 -26.86
C PHE A 354 21.69 26.66 -27.20
N SER A 355 22.49 25.62 -26.94
CA SER A 355 23.93 25.58 -27.24
C SER A 355 24.24 25.35 -28.73
N ASP A 356 23.31 24.74 -29.48
CA ASP A 356 23.47 24.47 -30.92
C ASP A 356 22.34 25.15 -31.72
N SER A 357 22.63 26.35 -32.23
CA SER A 357 21.64 27.17 -32.94
C SER A 357 21.10 26.52 -34.21
N LYS A 358 21.84 25.61 -34.85
CA LYS A 358 21.39 24.94 -36.08
C LYS A 358 20.36 23.84 -35.76
N ASN A 359 20.71 22.95 -34.83
CA ASN A 359 19.80 21.88 -34.41
C ASN A 359 18.50 22.43 -33.81
N TRP A 360 18.59 23.56 -33.09
CA TRP A 360 17.42 24.19 -32.50
C TRP A 360 16.48 24.83 -33.54
N ALA A 361 17.03 25.47 -34.58
CA ALA A 361 16.22 25.97 -35.70
C ALA A 361 15.46 24.84 -36.40
N THR A 362 16.11 23.69 -36.62
CA THR A 362 15.48 22.49 -37.19
C THR A 362 14.33 21.99 -36.32
N HIS A 363 14.52 21.94 -35.01
CA HIS A 363 13.47 21.48 -34.09
C HIS A 363 12.24 22.40 -34.09
N LEU A 364 12.44 23.73 -34.10
CA LEU A 364 11.32 24.68 -34.21
C LEU A 364 10.61 24.59 -35.57
N ASN A 365 11.35 24.35 -36.65
CA ASN A 365 10.75 24.07 -37.96
C ASN A 365 9.88 22.81 -37.93
N GLN A 366 10.33 21.75 -37.25
CA GLN A 366 9.54 20.53 -37.09
C GLN A 366 8.27 20.77 -36.26
N ILE A 367 8.34 21.52 -35.15
CA ILE A 367 7.16 21.93 -34.37
C ILE A 367 6.21 22.80 -35.22
N ALA A 368 6.75 23.70 -36.05
CA ALA A 368 5.96 24.53 -36.96
C ALA A 368 5.19 23.69 -37.99
N SER A 369 5.76 22.55 -38.38
CA SER A 369 5.19 21.63 -39.37
C SER A 369 4.11 20.68 -38.82
N LEU A 370 3.89 20.66 -37.49
CA LEU A 370 2.87 19.81 -36.89
C LEU A 370 1.46 20.19 -37.38
N PRO A 371 0.59 19.21 -37.69
CA PRO A 371 -0.71 19.46 -38.33
C PRO A 371 -1.80 19.95 -37.36
N PHE A 372 -1.45 20.34 -36.12
CA PHE A 372 -2.39 20.77 -35.10
C PHE A 372 -1.85 21.98 -34.31
N THR A 373 -2.75 22.64 -33.58
CA THR A 373 -2.41 23.85 -32.82
C THR A 373 -1.52 23.50 -31.63
N THR A 374 -0.38 24.19 -31.49
CA THR A 374 0.60 23.94 -30.43
C THR A 374 0.86 25.18 -29.57
N LEU A 375 1.15 24.95 -28.29
CA LEU A 375 1.68 25.93 -27.36
C LEU A 375 2.99 25.38 -26.77
N THR A 376 4.13 25.84 -27.26
CA THR A 376 5.43 25.43 -26.72
C THR A 376 5.78 26.30 -25.52
N ILE A 377 6.13 25.69 -24.39
CA ILE A 377 6.37 26.37 -23.12
C ILE A 377 7.77 26.11 -22.58
N GLU A 378 8.37 27.13 -21.96
CA GLU A 378 9.56 27.00 -21.12
C GLU A 378 9.30 27.73 -19.80
N ALA A 379 9.56 27.04 -18.70
CA ALA A 379 9.43 27.56 -17.34
C ALA A 379 10.72 28.29 -16.95
N ASN A 380 10.56 29.32 -16.13
CA ASN A 380 11.69 29.97 -15.49
C ASN A 380 12.26 29.13 -14.33
N SER A 381 13.40 29.57 -13.80
CA SER A 381 14.13 28.87 -12.72
C SER A 381 13.35 28.75 -11.40
N GLY A 382 12.28 29.54 -11.23
CA GLY A 382 11.44 29.54 -10.03
C GLY A 382 10.50 28.33 -9.90
N PHE A 383 10.25 27.58 -10.97
CA PHE A 383 9.43 26.36 -10.94
C PHE A 383 10.25 25.12 -10.54
N GLU A 384 9.74 24.33 -9.59
CA GLU A 384 10.42 23.13 -9.10
C GLU A 384 10.55 22.10 -10.22
N VAL A 385 11.78 21.60 -10.42
CA VAL A 385 12.08 20.55 -11.38
C VAL A 385 11.64 19.22 -10.80
N ILE A 386 10.72 18.55 -11.50
CA ILE A 386 10.33 17.19 -11.15
C ILE A 386 11.12 16.23 -12.05
N ASN A 387 11.75 15.23 -11.45
CA ASN A 387 12.52 14.22 -12.17
C ASN A 387 11.89 12.84 -11.98
N ALA A 388 11.28 12.31 -13.04
CA ALA A 388 10.75 10.95 -13.09
C ALA A 388 11.77 9.93 -13.63
N GLY A 389 12.97 10.38 -14.03
CA GLY A 389 14.02 9.54 -14.58
C GLY A 389 13.58 8.76 -15.82
N THR A 390 12.75 9.39 -16.66
CA THR A 390 12.16 8.87 -17.90
C THR A 390 13.19 8.75 -19.02
N GLN A 391 14.08 9.73 -19.15
CA GLN A 391 15.12 9.72 -20.16
C GLN A 391 16.21 8.72 -19.78
N PRO A 392 16.82 8.02 -20.76
CA PRO A 392 18.09 7.38 -20.52
C PRO A 392 19.00 8.48 -19.96
N GLN A 393 19.62 8.23 -18.81
CA GLN A 393 20.76 9.05 -18.43
C GLN A 393 21.66 9.05 -19.66
N LYS A 394 21.93 10.23 -20.23
CA LYS A 394 23.17 10.38 -20.97
C LYS A 394 24.22 10.05 -19.93
N GLU A 395 24.63 8.79 -19.94
CA GLU A 395 25.94 8.41 -19.46
C GLU A 395 26.83 9.42 -20.17
N GLU A 396 27.28 10.43 -19.43
CA GLU A 396 28.65 10.86 -19.63
C GLU A 396 29.42 9.57 -19.59
N GLN A 397 29.73 9.08 -20.79
CA GLN A 397 30.69 8.02 -20.99
C GLN A 397 31.99 8.60 -20.47
N THR A 398 32.18 8.55 -19.15
CA THR A 398 33.48 8.29 -18.59
C THR A 398 33.80 6.88 -19.04
N LYS A 399 34.26 6.80 -20.30
CA LYS A 399 35.17 5.75 -20.71
C LYS A 399 36.31 5.82 -19.72
N GLU A 400 36.26 4.98 -18.71
CA GLU A 400 37.46 4.49 -18.09
C GLU A 400 37.25 3.01 -17.79
N LEU A 401 37.82 2.22 -18.69
CA LEU A 401 38.31 0.89 -18.40
C LEU A 401 38.98 0.91 -17.01
N LEU A 402 38.92 -0.24 -16.33
CA LEU A 402 39.89 -0.61 -15.32
C LEU A 402 41.30 -0.28 -15.85
N THR A 403 41.86 0.87 -15.48
CA THR A 403 43.24 1.19 -15.78
C THR A 403 44.06 0.30 -14.86
N THR A 404 44.70 -0.69 -15.45
CA THR A 404 45.74 -1.54 -14.86
C THR A 404 47.04 -0.79 -14.57
N SER A 405 47.07 0.53 -14.80
CA SER A 405 48.18 1.40 -14.42
C SER A 405 48.20 1.59 -12.91
N PRO A 406 49.31 1.24 -12.22
CA PRO A 406 49.51 1.54 -10.81
C PRO A 406 49.23 3.02 -10.51
N LEU A 407 48.62 3.32 -9.37
CA LEU A 407 48.23 4.69 -9.00
C LEU A 407 49.40 5.68 -9.11
N ILE A 408 50.62 5.21 -8.83
CA ILE A 408 51.83 6.03 -8.90
C ILE A 408 52.10 6.64 -10.28
N GLU A 409 51.66 6.01 -11.37
CA GLU A 409 51.82 6.53 -12.74
C GLU A 409 50.95 7.77 -13.01
N LYS A 410 49.86 7.94 -12.24
CA LYS A 410 48.93 9.07 -12.34
C LYS A 410 49.33 10.24 -11.43
N ILE A 411 50.11 9.99 -10.39
CA ILE A 411 50.47 10.99 -9.39
C ILE A 411 51.68 11.81 -9.83
N LYS A 412 51.54 13.14 -9.84
CA LYS A 412 52.68 14.04 -10.01
C LYS A 412 53.51 14.07 -8.73
N LEU A 413 54.75 13.60 -8.84
CA LEU A 413 55.71 13.54 -7.73
C LEU A 413 56.36 14.90 -7.44
N PRO A 414 56.79 15.16 -6.19
CA PRO A 414 57.59 16.34 -5.84
C PRO A 414 58.96 16.36 -6.55
N ASP A 415 59.46 17.56 -6.86
CA ASP A 415 60.77 17.76 -7.53
C ASP A 415 61.98 17.29 -6.70
N LYS A 416 61.81 17.08 -5.39
CA LYS A 416 62.86 16.64 -4.47
C LYS A 416 62.75 15.13 -4.24
N GLU A 417 63.80 14.39 -4.55
CA GLU A 417 63.79 12.92 -4.52
C GLU A 417 63.40 12.33 -3.15
N MET A 418 63.88 12.90 -2.05
CA MET A 418 63.52 12.46 -0.69
C MET A 418 62.02 12.61 -0.38
N LEU A 419 61.36 13.63 -0.94
CA LEU A 419 59.91 13.79 -0.81
C LEU A 419 59.16 12.89 -1.79
N ALA A 420 59.72 12.68 -2.99
CA ALA A 420 59.18 11.75 -3.98
C ALA A 420 59.14 10.31 -3.47
N GLU A 421 60.19 9.86 -2.76
CA GLU A 421 60.23 8.53 -2.15
C GLU A 421 59.14 8.34 -1.08
N ILE A 422 58.93 9.36 -0.22
CA ILE A 422 57.84 9.34 0.78
C ILE A 422 56.47 9.26 0.10
N VAL A 423 56.25 10.03 -0.98
CA VAL A 423 54.99 10.01 -1.73
C VAL A 423 54.80 8.67 -2.44
N ARG A 424 55.85 8.08 -3.04
CA ARG A 424 55.80 6.74 -3.66
C ARG A 424 55.41 5.67 -2.64
N ALA A 425 56.17 5.55 -1.55
CA ALA A 425 55.89 4.57 -0.49
C ALA A 425 54.49 4.75 0.12
N THR A 426 54.04 6.00 0.30
CA THR A 426 52.68 6.31 0.76
C THR A 426 51.62 5.88 -0.25
N THR A 427 51.86 6.12 -1.54
CA THR A 427 50.92 5.76 -2.61
C THR A 427 50.75 4.25 -2.67
N ASP A 428 51.85 3.51 -2.75
CA ASP A 428 51.84 2.05 -2.84
C ASP A 428 51.13 1.43 -1.63
N LYS A 429 51.44 1.92 -0.42
CA LYS A 429 50.81 1.39 0.80
C LYS A 429 49.32 1.71 0.88
N GLN A 430 48.89 2.90 0.49
CA GLN A 430 47.47 3.26 0.51
C GLN A 430 46.65 2.57 -0.59
N GLU A 431 47.25 2.36 -1.76
CA GLU A 431 46.68 1.58 -2.85
C GLU A 431 46.45 0.12 -2.42
N GLU A 432 47.46 -0.52 -1.79
CA GLU A 432 47.34 -1.86 -1.21
C GLU A 432 46.17 -1.96 -0.21
N LEU A 433 46.03 -0.96 0.68
CA LEU A 433 44.96 -0.93 1.69
C LEU A 433 43.57 -0.79 1.07
N ILE A 434 43.41 0.01 0.01
CA ILE A 434 42.12 0.14 -0.69
C ILE A 434 41.79 -1.08 -1.54
N ILE A 435 42.79 -1.73 -2.17
CA ILE A 435 42.59 -3.01 -2.86
C ILE A 435 42.09 -4.06 -1.87
N ASN A 436 42.71 -4.16 -0.70
CA ASN A 436 42.29 -5.08 0.36
C ASN A 436 40.90 -4.75 0.90
N LEU A 437 40.57 -3.47 1.09
CA LEU A 437 39.22 -3.04 1.47
C LEU A 437 38.19 -3.47 0.44
N ASN A 438 38.41 -3.19 -0.86
CA ASN A 438 37.50 -3.57 -1.95
C ASN A 438 37.30 -5.09 -2.05
N LYS A 439 38.38 -5.87 -1.88
CA LYS A 439 38.34 -7.33 -1.87
C LYS A 439 37.48 -7.87 -0.73
N ASN A 440 37.67 -7.35 0.48
CA ASN A 440 37.01 -7.85 1.69
C ASN A 440 35.66 -7.17 1.97
N SER A 441 35.17 -6.28 1.10
CA SER A 441 33.85 -5.66 1.23
C SER A 441 33.02 -5.87 -0.03
N ILE A 442 33.11 -4.99 -1.04
CA ILE A 442 32.29 -5.04 -2.25
C ILE A 442 32.39 -6.39 -2.97
N GLN A 443 33.60 -6.91 -3.19
CA GLN A 443 33.77 -8.17 -3.91
C GLN A 443 33.24 -9.36 -3.10
N TYR A 444 33.42 -9.34 -1.79
CA TYR A 444 32.88 -10.35 -0.88
C TYR A 444 31.34 -10.33 -0.87
N VAL A 445 30.72 -9.15 -0.71
CA VAL A 445 29.27 -8.94 -0.79
C VAL A 445 28.74 -9.43 -2.14
N GLN A 446 29.44 -9.09 -3.22
CA GLN A 446 29.06 -9.51 -4.57
C GLN A 446 29.06 -11.02 -4.72
N LYS A 447 30.09 -11.70 -4.21
CA LYS A 447 30.19 -13.17 -4.24
C LYS A 447 29.01 -13.81 -3.50
N GLN A 448 28.79 -13.42 -2.24
CA GLN A 448 27.71 -13.97 -1.40
C GLN A 448 26.32 -13.76 -2.03
N LEU A 449 26.09 -12.59 -2.61
CA LEU A 449 24.82 -12.26 -3.27
C LEU A 449 24.63 -12.95 -4.63
N THR A 450 25.72 -13.33 -5.31
CA THR A 450 25.65 -14.14 -6.53
C THR A 450 25.29 -15.58 -6.19
N GLU A 451 25.96 -16.17 -5.18
CA GLU A 451 25.66 -17.52 -4.67
C GLU A 451 24.19 -17.63 -4.21
N TYR A 452 23.68 -16.61 -3.51
CA TYR A 452 22.27 -16.54 -3.11
C TYR A 452 21.29 -16.51 -4.30
N ILE A 453 21.60 -15.79 -5.39
CA ILE A 453 20.75 -15.82 -6.58
C ILE A 453 20.81 -17.19 -7.25
N ASP A 454 21.97 -17.82 -7.33
CA ASP A 454 22.10 -19.12 -7.98
C ASP A 454 21.26 -20.20 -7.27
N ASP A 455 21.18 -20.13 -5.94
CA ASP A 455 20.25 -20.95 -5.14
C ASP A 455 18.78 -20.70 -5.53
N LEU A 456 18.37 -19.44 -5.68
CA LEU A 456 17.01 -19.07 -6.08
C LEU A 456 16.69 -19.45 -7.54
N LYS A 457 17.66 -19.35 -8.45
CA LYS A 457 17.57 -19.87 -9.81
C LYS A 457 17.38 -21.39 -9.79
N GLY A 458 18.07 -22.10 -8.90
CA GLY A 458 17.90 -23.53 -8.67
C GLY A 458 16.50 -23.92 -8.19
N ILE A 459 15.86 -23.10 -7.34
CA ILE A 459 14.46 -23.31 -6.95
C ILE A 459 13.51 -23.02 -8.12
N THR A 460 13.79 -21.95 -8.87
CA THR A 460 12.99 -21.54 -10.03
C THR A 460 13.06 -22.58 -11.16
N SER A 461 14.21 -23.20 -11.39
CA SER A 461 14.34 -24.27 -12.39
C SER A 461 13.56 -25.53 -12.00
N LYS A 462 13.53 -25.89 -10.71
CA LYS A 462 12.68 -26.97 -10.18
C LYS A 462 11.18 -26.69 -10.30
N LEU A 463 10.77 -25.42 -10.15
CA LEU A 463 9.40 -24.98 -10.42
C LEU A 463 9.03 -25.26 -11.88
N PHE A 464 9.84 -24.79 -12.84
CA PHE A 464 9.58 -25.02 -14.26
C PHE A 464 9.58 -26.50 -14.64
N SER A 465 10.54 -27.30 -14.14
CA SER A 465 10.55 -28.73 -14.42
C SER A 465 9.36 -29.49 -13.82
N SER A 466 8.78 -28.98 -12.73
CA SER A 466 7.54 -29.53 -12.16
C SER A 466 6.31 -29.15 -12.97
N LEU A 467 6.31 -27.97 -13.61
CA LEU A 467 5.23 -27.49 -14.50
C LEU A 467 5.28 -28.14 -15.90
N GLU A 468 6.47 -28.55 -16.36
CA GLU A 468 6.68 -29.24 -17.64
C GLU A 468 6.19 -30.71 -17.63
N LYS A 469 5.90 -31.30 -16.46
CA LYS A 469 5.41 -32.69 -16.37
C LYS A 469 3.96 -32.79 -16.90
N PRO A 470 3.67 -33.64 -17.90
CA PRO A 470 2.31 -33.84 -18.39
C PRO A 470 1.51 -34.68 -17.38
N GLU A 471 0.47 -34.12 -16.78
CA GLU A 471 -0.64 -34.93 -16.26
C GLU A 471 -1.74 -34.99 -17.35
N ASN A 472 -2.13 -36.21 -17.74
CA ASN A 472 -3.34 -36.49 -18.52
C ASN A 472 -4.59 -36.07 -17.73
N ARG A 473 -4.88 -34.76 -17.67
CA ARG A 473 -6.14 -34.23 -17.17
C ARG A 473 -6.67 -33.21 -18.16
N ASP A 474 -7.66 -33.62 -18.94
CA ASP A 474 -8.31 -32.83 -20.00
C ASP A 474 -9.12 -31.61 -19.52
N GLU A 475 -9.16 -31.34 -18.21
CA GLU A 475 -9.94 -30.23 -17.66
C GLU A 475 -9.06 -29.04 -17.25
N LYS A 476 -9.36 -27.84 -17.80
CA LYS A 476 -8.78 -26.53 -17.44
C LYS A 476 -8.73 -26.28 -15.92
N VAL A 477 -9.67 -26.84 -15.17
CA VAL A 477 -9.80 -26.70 -13.72
C VAL A 477 -8.70 -27.47 -12.97
N GLY A 478 -8.36 -28.68 -13.41
CA GLY A 478 -7.27 -29.49 -12.83
C GLY A 478 -5.90 -28.82 -12.97
N LYS A 479 -5.66 -28.15 -14.11
CA LYS A 479 -4.39 -27.43 -14.38
C LYS A 479 -4.13 -26.28 -13.39
N ARG A 480 -5.16 -25.53 -12.97
CA ARG A 480 -5.02 -24.40 -12.01
C ARG A 480 -4.72 -24.86 -10.58
N ILE A 481 -5.28 -25.98 -10.15
CA ILE A 481 -5.02 -26.57 -8.83
C ILE A 481 -3.59 -27.13 -8.78
N PHE A 482 -3.17 -27.82 -9.85
CA PHE A 482 -1.80 -28.32 -10.00
C PHE A 482 -0.77 -27.18 -9.94
N ALA A 483 -1.01 -26.09 -10.70
CA ALA A 483 -0.18 -24.89 -10.63
C ALA A 483 -0.13 -24.29 -9.22
N SER A 484 -1.27 -24.22 -8.52
CA SER A 484 -1.32 -23.72 -7.14
C SER A 484 -0.51 -24.58 -6.16
N LYS A 485 -0.51 -25.92 -6.34
CA LYS A 485 0.30 -26.83 -5.54
C LYS A 485 1.80 -26.60 -5.78
N ILE A 486 2.20 -26.48 -7.04
CA ILE A 486 3.59 -26.23 -7.42
C ILE A 486 4.07 -24.85 -6.94
N ILE A 487 3.25 -23.80 -7.06
CA ILE A 487 3.58 -22.48 -6.51
C ILE A 487 3.68 -22.52 -4.98
N SER A 488 2.80 -23.27 -4.30
CA SER A 488 2.89 -23.47 -2.86
C SER A 488 4.22 -24.12 -2.44
N ASP A 489 4.66 -25.16 -3.16
CA ASP A 489 5.94 -25.84 -2.88
C ASP A 489 7.14 -24.94 -3.20
N PHE A 490 7.08 -24.19 -4.29
CA PHE A 490 8.08 -23.19 -4.66
C PHE A 490 8.22 -22.10 -3.60
N THR A 491 7.10 -21.51 -3.15
CA THR A 491 7.11 -20.45 -2.13
C THR A 491 7.63 -20.96 -0.79
N PHE A 492 7.35 -22.22 -0.44
CA PHE A 492 7.92 -22.86 0.74
C PHE A 492 9.45 -23.00 0.65
N GLN A 493 9.97 -23.51 -0.48
CA GLN A 493 11.42 -23.63 -0.71
C GLN A 493 12.12 -22.27 -0.76
N ALA A 494 11.52 -21.29 -1.44
CA ALA A 494 12.02 -19.92 -1.49
C ALA A 494 12.07 -19.29 -0.10
N LYS A 495 11.00 -19.43 0.70
CA LYS A 495 10.95 -18.94 2.09
C LYS A 495 12.08 -19.54 2.94
N ALA A 496 12.35 -20.84 2.81
CA ALA A 496 13.44 -21.49 3.55
C ALA A 496 14.80 -20.89 3.19
N ARG A 497 15.10 -20.71 1.89
CA ARG A 497 16.36 -20.10 1.44
C ARG A 497 16.50 -18.63 1.82
N VAL A 498 15.42 -17.86 1.73
CA VAL A 498 15.41 -16.46 2.16
C VAL A 498 15.66 -16.36 3.67
N SER A 499 15.16 -17.31 4.48
CA SER A 499 15.45 -17.35 5.93
C SER A 499 16.92 -17.64 6.21
N VAL A 500 17.52 -18.63 5.55
CA VAL A 500 18.96 -18.94 5.67
C VAL A 500 19.80 -17.72 5.29
N PHE A 501 19.49 -17.08 4.17
CA PHE A 501 20.15 -15.84 3.76
C PHE A 501 20.06 -14.74 4.83
N LYS A 502 18.89 -14.57 5.43
CA LYS A 502 18.65 -13.56 6.47
C LYS A 502 19.44 -13.82 7.75
N ASP A 503 19.42 -15.06 8.23
CA ASP A 503 19.92 -15.41 9.56
C ASP A 503 21.44 -15.70 9.54
N GLU A 504 21.93 -16.32 8.47
CA GLU A 504 23.34 -16.73 8.32
C GLU A 504 24.10 -15.75 7.40
N THR A 505 23.77 -15.70 6.11
CA THR A 505 24.56 -14.95 5.10
C THR A 505 24.69 -13.46 5.40
N LEU A 506 23.60 -12.77 5.76
CA LEU A 506 23.65 -11.35 6.11
C LEU A 506 24.45 -11.07 7.39
N THR A 507 24.49 -12.02 8.31
CA THR A 507 25.29 -11.91 9.54
C THR A 507 26.77 -12.02 9.21
N ASP A 508 27.14 -12.95 8.33
CA ASP A 508 28.52 -13.14 7.86
C ASP A 508 29.01 -11.95 7.02
N ILE A 509 28.17 -11.41 6.14
CA ILE A 509 28.47 -10.18 5.39
C ILE A 509 28.74 -9.02 6.34
N ALA A 510 27.85 -8.79 7.31
CA ALA A 510 28.00 -7.68 8.25
C ALA A 510 29.28 -7.79 9.08
N LYS A 511 29.60 -9.00 9.53
CA LYS A 511 30.85 -9.29 10.26
C LYS A 511 32.08 -9.01 9.39
N THR A 512 32.07 -9.47 8.16
CA THR A 512 33.19 -9.27 7.22
C THR A 512 33.37 -7.78 6.88
N LEU A 513 32.29 -7.03 6.71
CA LEU A 513 32.34 -5.57 6.50
C LEU A 513 32.91 -4.83 7.71
N ASP A 514 32.53 -5.21 8.93
CA ASP A 514 33.07 -4.66 10.18
C ASP A 514 34.57 -4.95 10.34
N GLU A 515 35.00 -6.17 10.06
CA GLU A 515 36.41 -6.56 10.07
C GLU A 515 37.21 -5.78 9.00
N ALA A 516 36.72 -5.72 7.76
CA ALA A 516 37.39 -5.01 6.66
C ALA A 516 37.59 -3.53 6.98
N GLN A 517 36.56 -2.89 7.55
CA GLN A 517 36.62 -1.49 7.95
C GLN A 517 37.63 -1.26 9.10
N LYS A 518 37.59 -2.09 10.15
CA LYS A 518 38.51 -1.99 11.29
C LYS A 518 39.96 -2.15 10.86
N VAL A 519 40.25 -3.18 10.06
CA VAL A 519 41.58 -3.43 9.49
C VAL A 519 42.04 -2.23 8.68
N TYR A 520 41.19 -1.71 7.78
CA TYR A 520 41.54 -0.54 6.98
C TYR A 520 41.91 0.68 7.85
N LEU A 521 41.06 1.04 8.83
CA LEU A 521 41.29 2.18 9.71
C LEU A 521 42.54 2.02 10.58
N GLU A 522 42.78 0.82 11.11
CA GLU A 522 43.95 0.52 11.94
C GLU A 522 45.25 0.65 11.13
N TYR A 523 45.30 0.05 9.93
CA TYR A 523 46.49 0.08 9.10
C TYR A 523 46.78 1.46 8.49
N VAL A 524 45.74 2.26 8.18
CA VAL A 524 45.94 3.67 7.81
C VAL A 524 46.59 4.44 8.96
N ASN A 525 46.15 4.23 10.21
CA ASN A 525 46.75 4.87 11.38
C ASN A 525 48.20 4.42 11.61
N LYS A 526 48.47 3.11 11.53
CA LYS A 526 49.84 2.56 11.63
C LYS A 526 50.78 3.14 10.57
N HIS A 527 50.31 3.25 9.33
CA HIS A 527 51.07 3.86 8.24
C HIS A 527 51.38 5.34 8.51
N ILE A 528 50.40 6.14 8.96
CA ILE A 528 50.62 7.55 9.34
C ILE A 528 51.63 7.66 10.50
N GLN A 529 51.62 6.72 11.45
CA GLN A 529 52.58 6.69 12.56
C GLN A 529 54.00 6.32 12.13
N SER A 530 54.18 5.52 11.08
CA SER A 530 55.50 5.16 10.53
C SER A 530 56.17 6.29 9.72
N LEU A 531 55.42 7.32 9.32
CA LEU A 531 55.98 8.46 8.58
C LEU A 531 56.78 9.39 9.51
N PRO A 532 57.84 10.04 8.99
CA PRO A 532 58.64 10.98 9.78
C PRO A 532 57.79 12.17 10.26
N GLU A 533 57.99 12.63 11.50
CA GLU A 533 57.20 13.73 12.05
C GLU A 533 57.47 15.06 11.31
N LYS A 534 58.75 15.39 11.16
CA LYS A 534 59.22 16.57 10.41
C LYS A 534 60.44 16.22 9.58
N LEU A 535 60.54 16.82 8.40
CA LEU A 535 61.67 16.64 7.49
C LEU A 535 62.29 17.99 7.14
N ASN A 536 63.62 18.08 7.22
CA ASN A 536 64.36 19.26 6.77
C ASN A 536 64.53 19.20 5.24
N VAL A 537 64.01 20.18 4.52
CA VAL A 537 64.10 20.25 3.06
C VAL A 537 64.76 21.55 2.64
N ASN A 538 65.71 21.45 1.71
CA ASN A 538 66.46 22.59 1.18
C ASN A 538 65.77 23.19 -0.04
N PHE A 539 65.44 24.48 0.06
CA PHE A 539 64.77 25.24 -0.97
C PHE A 539 65.66 26.34 -1.56
N SER A 540 65.58 26.48 -2.88
CA SER A 540 66.30 27.45 -3.71
C SER A 540 65.54 28.77 -3.84
N GLN A 541 66.22 29.82 -4.30
CA GLN A 541 65.64 31.16 -4.42
C GLN A 541 64.43 31.23 -5.35
N SER A 542 64.42 30.44 -6.42
CA SER A 542 63.34 30.42 -7.42
C SER A 542 62.02 29.90 -6.86
N GLU A 543 62.07 29.04 -5.84
CA GLU A 543 60.89 28.39 -5.23
C GLU A 543 60.07 29.34 -4.35
N PHE A 544 60.67 30.45 -3.88
CA PHE A 544 60.01 31.49 -3.07
C PHE A 544 59.49 32.69 -3.89
N ARG A 545 59.40 32.57 -5.22
CA ARG A 545 58.79 33.61 -6.06
C ARG A 545 57.29 33.73 -5.75
N ALA A 546 56.83 34.97 -5.57
CA ALA A 546 55.42 35.27 -5.34
C ALA A 546 54.61 34.99 -6.62
N ARG A 547 53.52 34.24 -6.49
CA ARG A 547 52.61 33.91 -7.60
C ARG A 547 51.37 34.79 -7.56
N LYS A 548 50.71 34.99 -8.71
CA LYS A 548 49.48 35.81 -8.82
C LYS A 548 48.39 35.37 -7.83
N ASN A 549 48.23 34.07 -7.60
CA ASN A 549 47.19 33.51 -6.73
C ASN A 549 47.63 33.26 -5.28
N ASP A 550 48.83 33.71 -4.88
CA ASP A 550 49.27 33.54 -3.49
C ASP A 550 48.43 34.44 -2.56
N SER A 551 47.90 33.86 -1.48
CA SER A 551 47.23 34.63 -0.43
C SER A 551 48.21 35.61 0.24
N PHE A 552 47.68 36.67 0.83
CA PHE A 552 48.50 37.71 1.49
C PHE A 552 49.50 37.11 2.50
N GLY A 553 49.06 36.12 3.29
CA GLY A 553 49.93 35.40 4.23
C GLY A 553 51.07 34.60 3.57
N ILE A 554 50.80 33.97 2.42
CA ILE A 554 51.82 33.24 1.65
C ILE A 554 52.83 34.22 1.02
N ARG A 555 52.37 35.37 0.52
CA ARG A 555 53.26 36.42 -0.03
C ARG A 555 54.21 36.97 1.03
N ILE A 556 53.71 37.22 2.24
CA ILE A 556 54.55 37.66 3.38
C ILE A 556 55.55 36.58 3.78
N PHE A 557 55.11 35.32 3.89
CA PHE A 557 56.00 34.19 4.21
C PHE A 557 57.14 34.07 3.18
N LYS A 558 56.81 34.10 1.89
CA LYS A 558 57.79 34.05 0.79
C LYS A 558 58.73 35.26 0.80
N ALA A 559 58.24 36.46 1.07
CA ALA A 559 59.06 37.66 1.20
C ALA A 559 60.06 37.56 2.36
N ARG A 560 59.61 37.09 3.53
CA ARG A 560 60.47 36.85 4.70
C ARG A 560 61.56 35.82 4.42
N CYS A 561 61.22 34.70 3.79
CA CYS A 561 62.20 33.68 3.43
C CYS A 561 63.21 34.18 2.40
N ARG A 562 62.80 35.02 1.43
CA ARG A 562 63.74 35.65 0.49
C ARG A 562 64.73 36.58 1.19
N ILE A 563 64.27 37.43 2.10
CA ILE A 563 65.12 38.32 2.90
C ILE A 563 66.12 37.50 3.74
N LYS A 564 65.63 36.42 4.36
CA LYS A 564 66.47 35.51 5.16
C LYS A 564 67.55 34.83 4.32
N GLY A 565 67.23 34.39 3.10
CA GLY A 565 68.21 33.75 2.20
C GLY A 565 69.24 34.72 1.63
N THR A 566 68.87 35.99 1.40
CA THR A 566 69.84 37.02 1.03
C THR A 566 70.79 37.39 2.16
N LEU A 567 70.40 37.19 3.43
CA LEU A 567 71.23 37.45 4.61
C LEU A 567 72.11 36.26 5.04
N LEU A 568 71.59 35.03 4.95
CA LEU A 568 72.25 33.81 5.48
C LEU A 568 72.85 32.89 4.39
N GLY A 569 72.66 33.20 3.11
CA GLY A 569 73.07 32.36 1.98
C GLY A 569 71.99 31.35 1.54
N TRP A 570 72.09 30.91 0.28
CA TRP A 570 71.22 29.90 -0.32
C TRP A 570 71.93 28.55 -0.45
N PRO A 571 71.22 27.40 -0.32
CA PRO A 571 69.79 27.21 -0.10
C PRO A 571 69.35 27.33 1.38
N ILE A 572 68.06 27.61 1.63
CA ILE A 572 67.52 27.66 3.00
C ILE A 572 66.87 26.32 3.35
N SER A 573 67.18 25.79 4.54
CA SER A 573 66.52 24.61 5.09
C SER A 573 65.25 24.97 5.86
N LEU A 574 64.13 24.33 5.52
CA LEU A 574 62.84 24.46 6.22
C LEU A 574 62.35 23.10 6.73
N LYS A 575 61.77 23.11 7.93
CA LYS A 575 61.09 21.93 8.52
C LYS A 575 59.67 21.82 7.96
N LEU A 576 59.40 20.75 7.22
CA LEU A 576 58.05 20.40 6.74
C LEU A 576 57.41 19.38 7.68
N ASP A 577 56.16 19.61 8.08
CA ASP A 577 55.37 18.70 8.91
C ASP A 577 54.72 17.62 8.02
N ILE A 578 55.37 16.46 7.86
CA ILE A 578 54.91 15.39 6.95
C ILE A 578 53.72 14.64 7.54
N LYS A 579 53.81 14.26 8.81
CA LYS A 579 52.77 13.51 9.52
C LYS A 579 51.44 14.28 9.61
N ASP A 580 51.50 15.58 9.85
CA ASP A 580 50.34 16.48 9.86
C ASP A 580 49.60 16.51 8.50
N ALA A 581 50.36 16.54 7.40
CA ALA A 581 49.80 16.51 6.04
C ALA A 581 49.22 15.12 5.72
N ALA A 582 49.88 14.05 6.15
CA ALA A 582 49.41 12.68 5.98
C ALA A 582 48.13 12.41 6.78
N GLU A 583 48.05 12.84 8.03
CA GLU A 583 46.85 12.70 8.86
C GLU A 583 45.66 13.43 8.27
N LEU A 584 45.88 14.64 7.73
CA LEU A 584 44.83 15.40 7.08
C LEU A 584 44.33 14.69 5.82
N PHE A 585 45.22 14.40 4.86
CA PHE A 585 44.82 13.97 3.52
C PHE A 585 44.55 12.46 3.39
N LEU A 586 45.20 11.61 4.20
CA LEU A 586 45.04 10.16 4.11
C LEU A 586 43.94 9.64 5.04
N LYS A 587 43.53 10.43 6.05
CA LYS A 587 42.51 10.04 7.03
C LYS A 587 41.36 11.04 7.11
N GLN A 588 41.62 12.28 7.53
CA GLN A 588 40.55 13.21 7.90
C GLN A 588 39.67 13.64 6.71
N THR A 589 40.26 13.96 5.56
CA THR A 589 39.51 14.37 4.36
C THR A 589 38.79 13.22 3.67
N ARG A 590 39.04 11.96 4.09
CA ARG A 590 38.49 10.75 3.48
C ARG A 590 37.34 10.13 4.27
N ILE A 591 37.07 10.60 5.48
CA ILE A 591 36.00 10.07 6.35
C ILE A 591 34.65 10.05 5.62
N GLU A 592 34.31 11.14 4.92
CA GLU A 592 33.05 11.27 4.18
C GLU A 592 32.96 10.27 3.02
N ALA A 593 34.03 10.16 2.22
CA ALA A 593 34.08 9.21 1.10
C ALA A 593 34.04 7.74 1.56
N ILE A 594 34.67 7.42 2.69
CA ILE A 594 34.62 6.07 3.28
C ILE A 594 33.23 5.79 3.87
N ASN A 595 32.58 6.77 4.49
CA ASN A 595 31.20 6.61 4.95
C ASN A 595 30.25 6.37 3.76
N GLU A 596 30.35 7.20 2.73
CA GLU A 596 29.59 7.06 1.48
C GLU A 596 29.83 5.70 0.83
N TYR A 597 31.07 5.20 0.83
CA TYR A 597 31.41 3.87 0.32
C TYR A 597 30.56 2.76 0.97
N PHE A 598 30.45 2.72 2.30
CA PHE A 598 29.63 1.71 2.99
C PHE A 598 28.12 1.95 2.81
N GLU A 599 27.67 3.21 2.77
CA GLU A 599 26.26 3.52 2.48
C GLU A 599 25.85 3.04 1.07
N GLN A 600 26.71 3.25 0.08
CA GLN A 600 26.45 2.80 -1.29
C GLN A 600 26.45 1.28 -1.41
N ILE A 601 27.24 0.54 -0.61
CA ILE A 601 27.14 -0.93 -0.51
C ILE A 601 25.78 -1.36 0.02
N GLY A 602 25.28 -0.68 1.07
CA GLY A 602 23.94 -0.93 1.60
C GLY A 602 22.85 -0.66 0.58
N LEU A 603 22.95 0.45 -0.13
CA LEU A 603 21.99 0.87 -1.14
C LEU A 603 22.01 -0.06 -2.38
N SER A 604 23.19 -0.47 -2.86
CA SER A 604 23.32 -1.42 -3.97
C SER A 604 22.75 -2.79 -3.60
N THR A 605 23.05 -3.27 -2.39
CA THR A 605 22.52 -4.54 -1.85
C THR A 605 20.99 -4.50 -1.71
N PHE A 606 20.44 -3.40 -1.19
CA PHE A 606 19.00 -3.22 -1.08
C PHE A 606 18.31 -3.26 -2.45
N ARG A 607 18.85 -2.53 -3.43
CA ARG A 607 18.31 -2.51 -4.81
C ARG A 607 18.34 -3.89 -5.43
N TYR A 608 19.45 -4.60 -5.26
CA TYR A 608 19.63 -5.97 -5.75
C TYR A 608 18.59 -6.93 -5.17
N ILE A 609 18.46 -6.98 -3.83
CA ILE A 609 17.46 -7.82 -3.15
C ILE A 609 16.03 -7.43 -3.55
N SER A 610 15.77 -6.14 -3.75
CA SER A 610 14.47 -5.63 -4.21
C SER A 610 14.11 -6.11 -5.61
N ASN A 611 15.06 -6.09 -6.54
CA ASN A 611 14.84 -6.55 -7.92
C ASN A 611 14.62 -8.06 -7.97
N ILE A 612 15.39 -8.84 -7.20
CA ILE A 612 15.16 -10.29 -7.04
C ILE A 612 13.74 -10.56 -6.54
N ARG A 613 13.31 -9.89 -5.47
CA ARG A 613 11.95 -10.04 -4.92
C ARG A 613 10.90 -9.78 -5.99
N LYS A 614 11.01 -8.66 -6.71
CA LYS A 614 10.06 -8.30 -7.78
C LYS A 614 9.96 -9.40 -8.83
N ASN A 615 11.10 -9.92 -9.29
CA ASN A 615 11.15 -11.01 -10.26
C ASN A 615 10.42 -12.27 -9.76
N LEU A 616 10.70 -12.70 -8.52
CA LEU A 616 10.06 -13.88 -7.93
C LEU A 616 8.54 -13.72 -7.74
N VAL A 617 8.08 -12.51 -7.41
CA VAL A 617 6.65 -12.19 -7.25
C VAL A 617 5.95 -12.13 -8.60
N GLU A 618 6.60 -11.55 -9.60
CA GLU A 618 6.10 -11.49 -10.98
C GLU A 618 5.99 -12.90 -11.57
N LEU A 619 6.99 -13.76 -11.36
CA LEU A 619 6.95 -15.17 -11.73
C LEU A 619 5.71 -15.87 -11.16
N ALA A 620 5.45 -15.74 -9.85
CA ALA A 620 4.29 -16.35 -9.21
C ALA A 620 2.96 -15.83 -9.82
N ARG A 621 2.87 -14.53 -10.11
CA ARG A 621 1.68 -13.91 -10.73
C ARG A 621 1.49 -14.31 -12.20
N SER A 622 2.56 -14.43 -12.98
CA SER A 622 2.48 -14.85 -14.38
C SER A 622 1.95 -16.27 -14.50
N ILE A 623 2.42 -17.19 -13.64
CA ILE A 623 1.92 -18.58 -13.59
C ILE A 623 0.45 -18.61 -13.15
N GLU A 624 0.00 -17.67 -12.31
CA GLU A 624 -1.39 -17.59 -11.86
C GLU A 624 -2.36 -17.09 -12.95
N ASN A 625 -1.95 -16.09 -13.73
CA ASN A 625 -2.81 -15.41 -14.70
C ASN A 625 -2.86 -16.08 -16.08
N GLU A 626 -1.79 -16.78 -16.48
CA GLU A 626 -1.67 -17.37 -17.82
C GLU A 626 -2.15 -18.83 -17.87
N THR A 627 -2.74 -19.24 -18.99
CA THR A 627 -3.00 -20.66 -19.24
C THR A 627 -1.68 -21.36 -19.56
N ILE A 628 -1.28 -22.29 -18.69
CA ILE A 628 -0.02 -23.03 -18.80
C ILE A 628 -0.07 -23.99 -19.98
N ASN A 629 0.66 -23.64 -21.04
CA ASN A 629 0.96 -24.44 -22.22
C ASN A 629 2.49 -24.36 -22.50
N GLU A 630 3.05 -25.31 -23.26
CA GLU A 630 4.52 -25.40 -23.49
C GLU A 630 5.14 -24.10 -24.05
N LEU A 631 4.48 -23.45 -25.01
CA LEU A 631 4.94 -22.19 -25.61
C LEU A 631 5.01 -21.03 -24.59
N ASN A 632 3.96 -20.83 -23.79
CA ASN A 632 3.90 -19.77 -22.78
C ASN A 632 4.89 -20.05 -21.63
N LEU A 633 5.06 -21.31 -21.24
CA LEU A 633 5.98 -21.70 -20.17
C LEU A 633 7.45 -21.43 -20.55
N GLY A 634 7.81 -21.69 -21.81
CA GLY A 634 9.13 -21.36 -22.36
C GLY A 634 9.41 -19.85 -22.33
N GLU A 635 8.41 -19.02 -22.69
CA GLU A 635 8.53 -17.55 -22.66
C GLU A 635 8.69 -17.02 -21.23
N ILE A 636 7.86 -17.48 -20.27
CA ILE A 636 7.97 -17.10 -18.85
C ILE A 636 9.35 -17.49 -18.30
N LYS A 637 9.84 -18.69 -18.62
CA LYS A 637 11.16 -19.19 -18.20
C LYS A 637 12.30 -18.34 -18.75
N SER A 638 12.24 -18.00 -20.04
CA SER A 638 13.23 -17.14 -20.70
C SER A 638 13.25 -15.75 -20.06
N ARG A 639 12.09 -15.10 -19.92
CA ARG A 639 11.94 -13.78 -19.31
C ARG A 639 12.45 -13.74 -17.87
N THR A 640 12.13 -14.76 -17.08
CA THR A 640 12.56 -14.87 -15.67
C THR A 640 14.08 -15.01 -15.57
N ASN A 641 14.70 -15.84 -16.42
CA ASN A 641 16.14 -16.03 -16.44
C ASN A 641 16.88 -14.76 -16.92
N GLN A 642 16.34 -14.09 -17.94
CA GLN A 642 16.89 -12.83 -18.44
C GLN A 642 16.89 -11.76 -17.34
N THR A 643 15.77 -11.53 -16.68
CA THR A 643 15.65 -10.55 -15.59
C THR A 643 16.58 -10.85 -14.39
N PHE A 644 16.83 -12.12 -14.09
CA PHE A 644 17.86 -12.49 -13.10
C PHE A 644 19.26 -12.08 -13.54
N ASN A 645 19.63 -12.34 -14.80
CA ASN A 645 20.94 -11.98 -15.33
C ASN A 645 21.12 -10.47 -15.40
N ASP A 646 20.11 -9.74 -15.88
CA ASP A 646 20.11 -8.27 -15.93
C ASP A 646 20.33 -7.68 -14.53
N THR A 647 19.68 -8.25 -13.50
CA THR A 647 19.85 -7.83 -12.10
C THR A 647 21.27 -8.08 -11.58
N ILE A 648 21.89 -9.20 -11.95
CA ILE A 648 23.29 -9.51 -11.61
C ILE A 648 24.24 -8.52 -12.28
N ASP A 649 24.04 -8.24 -13.56
CA ASP A 649 24.93 -7.38 -14.34
C ASP A 649 24.82 -5.91 -13.92
N GLU A 650 23.60 -5.42 -13.63
CA GLU A 650 23.39 -4.09 -13.04
C GLU A 650 24.11 -3.97 -11.69
N PHE A 651 24.02 -4.99 -10.84
CA PHE A 651 24.66 -4.98 -9.53
C PHE A 651 26.19 -4.99 -9.62
N LYS A 652 26.77 -5.80 -10.52
CA LYS A 652 28.21 -5.78 -10.81
C LYS A 652 28.67 -4.41 -11.31
N ALA A 653 27.90 -3.79 -12.21
CA ALA A 653 28.22 -2.47 -12.74
C ALA A 653 28.19 -1.38 -11.64
N ILE A 654 27.19 -1.40 -10.75
CA ILE A 654 27.11 -0.48 -9.61
C ILE A 654 28.28 -0.69 -8.65
N ASN A 655 28.59 -1.94 -8.29
CA ASN A 655 29.69 -2.26 -7.39
C ASN A 655 31.06 -1.80 -7.95
N ASN A 656 31.27 -1.98 -9.25
CA ASN A 656 32.46 -1.45 -9.92
C ASN A 656 32.53 0.08 -9.85
N ARG A 657 31.40 0.79 -10.02
CA ARG A 657 31.34 2.25 -9.86
C ARG A 657 31.68 2.70 -8.44
N ILE A 658 31.20 1.99 -7.42
CA ILE A 658 31.52 2.28 -6.01
C ILE A 658 33.02 2.09 -5.74
N GLY A 659 33.61 0.98 -6.22
CA GLY A 659 35.04 0.73 -6.14
C GLY A 659 35.89 1.79 -6.86
N ASN A 660 35.45 2.24 -8.03
CA ASN A 660 36.14 3.30 -8.78
C ASN A 660 36.04 4.66 -8.08
N ALA A 661 34.90 4.97 -7.45
CA ALA A 661 34.72 6.23 -6.72
C ALA A 661 35.68 6.35 -5.52
N ILE A 662 35.89 5.28 -4.75
CA ILE A 662 36.82 5.30 -3.62
C ILE A 662 38.29 5.36 -4.08
N ASN A 663 38.61 4.76 -5.24
CA ASN A 663 39.92 4.88 -5.88
C ASN A 663 40.19 6.30 -6.38
N ALA A 664 39.21 6.95 -7.00
CA ALA A 664 39.31 8.33 -7.45
C ALA A 664 39.45 9.31 -6.26
N ASP A 665 38.76 9.05 -5.14
CA ASP A 665 38.99 9.77 -3.90
C ASP A 665 40.43 9.60 -3.38
N LEU A 666 40.95 8.37 -3.38
CA LEU A 666 42.32 8.07 -2.99
C LEU A 666 43.32 8.85 -3.85
N GLU A 667 43.18 8.79 -5.18
CA GLU A 667 44.02 9.50 -6.14
C GLU A 667 44.06 11.00 -5.85
N ARG A 668 42.88 11.61 -5.71
CA ARG A 668 42.74 13.04 -5.42
C ARG A 668 43.43 13.44 -4.11
N ASN A 669 43.31 12.62 -3.07
CA ASN A 669 43.91 12.91 -1.77
C ASN A 669 45.43 12.70 -1.77
N ILE A 670 45.94 11.67 -2.45
CA ILE A 670 47.39 11.48 -2.64
C ILE A 670 47.97 12.63 -3.49
N GLN A 671 47.29 13.06 -4.54
CA GLN A 671 47.75 14.18 -5.36
C GLN A 671 47.80 15.49 -4.55
N ARG A 672 46.83 15.71 -3.63
CA ARG A 672 46.84 16.84 -2.69
C ARG A 672 47.97 16.72 -1.66
N PHE A 673 48.22 15.53 -1.14
CA PHE A 673 49.35 15.25 -0.25
C PHE A 673 50.68 15.54 -0.94
N SER A 674 50.90 15.00 -2.15
CA SER A 674 52.08 15.28 -2.98
C SER A 674 52.25 16.78 -3.27
N PHE A 675 51.18 17.46 -3.67
CA PHE A 675 51.22 18.89 -3.94
C PHE A 675 51.58 19.71 -2.70
N ALA A 676 51.01 19.37 -1.54
CA ALA A 676 51.30 20.05 -0.28
C ALA A 676 52.78 19.90 0.10
N LEU A 677 53.37 18.73 -0.10
CA LEU A 677 54.79 18.47 0.17
C LEU A 677 55.74 19.15 -0.83
N SER A 678 55.30 19.35 -2.08
CA SER A 678 56.12 19.94 -3.15
C SER A 678 56.46 21.43 -2.96
N LYS A 679 55.86 22.13 -1.99
CA LYS A 679 55.99 23.59 -1.84
C LYS A 679 56.50 23.99 -0.45
N PRO A 680 57.34 25.02 -0.35
CA PRO A 680 57.85 25.49 0.95
C PRO A 680 56.75 26.08 1.85
N GLU A 681 55.62 26.52 1.27
CA GLU A 681 54.42 26.98 1.99
C GLU A 681 53.46 25.85 2.45
N ALA A 682 53.90 24.58 2.51
CA ALA A 682 53.08 23.41 2.86
C ALA A 682 52.11 23.64 4.03
N LYS A 683 52.60 24.20 5.15
CA LYS A 683 51.80 24.49 6.35
C LYS A 683 50.61 25.43 6.09
N ASN A 684 50.79 26.41 5.21
CA ASN A 684 49.74 27.35 4.83
C ASN A 684 48.75 26.74 3.82
N LEU A 685 49.16 25.73 3.05
CA LEU A 685 48.30 24.98 2.14
C LEU A 685 47.43 23.95 2.87
N VAL A 686 47.90 23.43 4.01
CA VAL A 686 47.19 22.47 4.88
C VAL A 686 46.14 23.16 5.78
N SER A 687 46.39 24.38 6.24
CA SER A 687 45.53 25.11 7.20
C SER A 687 44.06 25.30 6.75
N PRO A 688 43.75 25.66 5.48
CA PRO A 688 42.37 25.80 5.01
C PRO A 688 41.56 24.50 5.12
N TYR A 689 42.18 23.36 4.79
CA TYR A 689 41.53 22.05 4.87
C TYR A 689 41.28 21.62 6.32
N LYS A 690 42.17 21.95 7.27
CA LYS A 690 41.90 21.74 8.71
C LYS A 690 40.64 22.49 9.18
N LYS A 691 40.30 23.64 8.58
CA LYS A 691 39.05 24.37 8.89
C LYS A 691 37.83 23.73 8.25
N ILE A 692 37.96 23.14 7.05
CA ILE A 692 36.89 22.41 6.36
C ILE A 692 36.56 21.13 7.14
N VAL A 693 37.57 20.33 7.49
CA VAL A 693 37.41 19.11 8.30
C VAL A 693 36.75 19.40 9.65
N LYS A 694 37.12 20.49 10.32
CA LYS A 694 36.48 20.90 11.59
C LYS A 694 34.99 21.25 11.47
N LYS A 695 34.49 21.55 10.26
CA LYS A 695 33.07 21.81 10.02
C LYS A 695 32.30 20.53 9.69
N ASN A 696 32.98 19.46 9.27
CA ASN A 696 32.34 18.18 8.99
C ASN A 696 31.87 17.55 10.30
N THR A 697 30.63 17.08 10.31
CA THR A 697 29.99 16.44 11.47
C THR A 697 30.29 14.95 11.56
N LEU A 698 30.76 14.35 10.47
CA LEU A 698 31.07 12.92 10.39
C LEU A 698 32.39 12.56 11.07
N SER A 699 32.39 11.42 11.74
CA SER A 699 33.45 10.91 12.58
C SER A 699 33.78 9.46 12.24
N VAL A 700 34.89 8.95 12.79
CA VAL A 700 35.26 7.53 12.61
C VAL A 700 34.21 6.59 13.21
N THR A 701 33.50 7.02 14.26
CA THR A 701 32.43 6.22 14.88
C THR A 701 31.22 6.05 13.97
N ASP A 702 30.92 7.04 13.11
CA ASP A 702 29.83 6.92 12.14
C ASP A 702 30.11 5.82 11.13
N ILE A 703 31.34 5.77 10.60
CA ILE A 703 31.77 4.69 9.71
C ILE A 703 31.64 3.35 10.43
N GLN A 704 32.05 3.24 11.71
CA GLN A 704 32.02 1.98 12.49
C GLN A 704 30.60 1.47 12.75
N SER A 705 29.59 2.34 12.67
CA SER A 705 28.19 1.93 12.80
C SER A 705 27.60 1.36 11.50
N GLN A 706 28.21 1.62 10.34
CA GLN A 706 27.66 1.26 9.03
C GLN A 706 27.41 -0.24 8.83
N PRO A 707 28.30 -1.18 9.24
CA PRO A 707 28.04 -2.61 9.11
C PRO A 707 26.81 -3.08 9.89
N GLN A 708 26.55 -2.48 11.06
CA GLN A 708 25.37 -2.78 11.87
C GLN A 708 24.10 -2.21 11.25
N ILE A 709 24.16 -0.96 10.77
CA ILE A 709 23.06 -0.31 10.02
C ILE A 709 22.71 -1.13 8.77
N PHE A 710 23.72 -1.55 8.01
CA PHE A 710 23.59 -2.47 6.88
C PHE A 710 22.82 -3.73 7.26
N SER A 711 23.30 -4.47 8.26
CA SER A 711 22.70 -5.75 8.66
C SER A 711 21.24 -5.57 9.11
N SER A 712 21.00 -4.58 9.97
CA SER A 712 19.67 -4.29 10.51
C SER A 712 18.67 -3.92 9.41
N ASN A 713 19.03 -2.96 8.56
CA ASN A 713 18.16 -2.48 7.50
C ASN A 713 17.83 -3.56 6.48
N ILE A 714 18.83 -4.34 6.05
CA ILE A 714 18.63 -5.40 5.06
C ILE A 714 17.84 -6.57 5.68
N LYS A 715 18.06 -6.94 6.95
CA LYS A 715 17.25 -7.97 7.64
C LYS A 715 15.78 -7.57 7.76
N LEU A 716 15.50 -6.31 8.13
CA LEU A 716 14.14 -5.75 8.15
C LEU A 716 13.49 -5.78 6.75
N TYR A 717 14.26 -5.53 5.70
CA TYR A 717 13.75 -5.59 4.33
C TYR A 717 13.49 -7.03 3.88
N VAL A 718 14.37 -7.96 4.23
CA VAL A 718 14.18 -9.38 3.93
C VAL A 718 12.96 -9.94 4.67
N ASN A 719 12.64 -9.48 5.89
CA ASN A 719 11.39 -9.84 6.57
C ASN A 719 10.15 -9.43 5.76
N LYS A 720 10.18 -8.27 5.10
CA LYS A 720 9.10 -7.83 4.19
C LYS A 720 8.95 -8.79 3.00
N ASN A 721 10.06 -9.27 2.44
CA ASN A 721 10.05 -10.25 1.35
C ASN A 721 9.48 -11.60 1.81
N LEU A 722 9.89 -12.07 2.99
CA LEU A 722 9.37 -13.29 3.61
C LEU A 722 7.85 -13.22 3.81
N LEU A 723 7.36 -12.06 4.26
CA LEU A 723 5.94 -11.85 4.49
C LEU A 723 5.14 -11.95 3.18
N GLU A 724 5.66 -11.42 2.08
CA GLU A 724 5.03 -11.54 0.76
C GLU A 724 4.97 -13.00 0.28
N PHE A 725 6.05 -13.77 0.43
CA PHE A 725 6.03 -15.21 0.13
C PHE A 725 5.04 -15.97 1.02
N ILE A 726 4.95 -15.61 2.30
CA ILE A 726 3.96 -16.19 3.23
C ILE A 726 2.53 -15.93 2.71
N LEU A 727 2.23 -14.71 2.26
CA LEU A 727 0.88 -14.38 1.77
C LEU A 727 0.55 -15.04 0.42
N ILE A 728 1.52 -15.14 -0.49
CA ILE A 728 1.34 -15.89 -1.75
C ILE A 728 1.08 -17.37 -1.44
N SER A 729 1.88 -17.97 -0.56
CA SER A 729 1.68 -19.36 -0.12
C SER A 729 0.31 -19.56 0.55
N LEU A 730 -0.11 -18.62 1.41
CA LEU A 730 -1.39 -18.62 2.08
C LEU A 730 -2.56 -18.62 1.07
N ASN A 731 -2.51 -17.74 0.06
CA ASN A 731 -3.50 -17.69 -1.02
C ASN A 731 -3.64 -19.04 -1.73
N HIS A 732 -2.53 -19.64 -2.15
CA HIS A 732 -2.59 -20.94 -2.85
C HIS A 732 -3.05 -22.08 -1.94
N ARG A 733 -2.59 -22.16 -0.68
CA ARG A 733 -3.06 -23.16 0.29
C ARG A 733 -4.58 -23.06 0.51
N PHE A 734 -5.12 -21.85 0.62
CA PHE A 734 -6.57 -21.65 0.74
C PHE A 734 -7.33 -22.00 -0.53
N ARG A 735 -6.85 -21.57 -1.71
CA ARG A 735 -7.48 -21.95 -3.00
C ARG A 735 -7.58 -23.46 -3.16
N ILE A 736 -6.52 -24.20 -2.85
CA ILE A 736 -6.52 -25.67 -2.93
C ILE A 736 -7.60 -26.27 -2.02
N LYS A 737 -7.71 -25.77 -0.77
CA LYS A 737 -8.69 -26.26 0.20
C LYS A 737 -10.12 -25.92 -0.18
N LEU A 738 -10.39 -24.68 -0.59
CA LEU A 738 -11.71 -24.22 -1.01
C LEU A 738 -12.19 -24.94 -2.27
N LYS A 739 -11.32 -25.05 -3.28
CA LYS A 739 -11.65 -25.71 -4.55
C LYS A 739 -11.93 -27.19 -4.36
N LYS A 740 -11.10 -27.90 -3.59
CA LYS A 740 -11.34 -29.31 -3.24
C LYS A 740 -12.74 -29.51 -2.64
N GLN A 741 -13.16 -28.62 -1.75
CA GLN A 741 -14.49 -28.72 -1.12
C GLN A 741 -15.64 -28.36 -2.06
N ALA A 742 -15.47 -27.34 -2.92
CA ALA A 742 -16.45 -27.02 -3.94
C ALA A 742 -16.64 -28.17 -4.94
N ASP A 743 -15.56 -28.84 -5.35
CA ASP A 743 -15.59 -29.99 -6.26
C ASP A 743 -16.26 -31.21 -5.60
N GLU A 744 -15.93 -31.51 -4.34
CA GLU A 744 -16.59 -32.58 -3.57
C GLU A 744 -18.11 -32.34 -3.42
N LEU A 745 -18.53 -31.09 -3.20
CA LEU A 745 -19.94 -30.71 -3.11
C LEU A 745 -20.64 -30.81 -4.47
N SER A 746 -20.00 -30.31 -5.53
CA SER A 746 -20.54 -30.33 -6.89
C SER A 746 -20.70 -31.75 -7.40
N TRP A 747 -19.69 -32.61 -7.22
CA TRP A 747 -19.76 -34.03 -7.56
C TRP A 747 -20.91 -34.73 -6.85
N TRP A 748 -21.05 -34.49 -5.54
CA TRP A 748 -22.12 -35.09 -4.73
C TRP A 748 -23.51 -34.64 -5.21
N ALA A 749 -23.73 -33.33 -5.41
CA ALA A 749 -25.02 -32.79 -5.81
C ALA A 749 -25.44 -33.27 -7.21
N ASN A 750 -24.51 -33.27 -8.16
CA ASN A 750 -24.76 -33.78 -9.52
C ASN A 750 -25.03 -35.29 -9.53
N SER A 751 -24.30 -36.07 -8.72
CA SER A 751 -24.54 -37.52 -8.57
C SER A 751 -25.95 -37.81 -8.06
N LYS A 752 -26.42 -37.08 -7.04
CA LYS A 752 -27.78 -37.27 -6.48
C LYS A 752 -28.88 -36.89 -7.45
N LEU A 753 -28.71 -35.81 -8.20
CA LEU A 753 -29.67 -35.40 -9.24
C LEU A 753 -29.71 -36.38 -10.42
N TYR A 754 -28.57 -36.93 -10.81
CA TYR A 754 -28.48 -37.94 -11.85
C TYR A 754 -29.16 -39.25 -11.44
N GLU A 755 -28.89 -39.73 -10.21
CA GLU A 755 -29.54 -40.91 -9.63
C GLU A 755 -31.06 -40.77 -9.50
N ALA A 756 -31.55 -39.56 -9.20
CA ALA A 756 -32.98 -39.25 -9.16
C ALA A 756 -33.60 -39.24 -10.55
N ASN A 757 -32.95 -38.62 -11.54
CA ASN A 757 -33.44 -38.53 -12.91
C ASN A 757 -33.50 -39.90 -13.62
N ASN A 758 -32.53 -40.78 -13.37
CA ASN A 758 -32.57 -42.16 -13.88
C ASN A 758 -33.71 -42.97 -13.26
N GLY A 759 -33.94 -42.83 -11.95
CA GLY A 759 -35.08 -43.47 -11.28
C GLY A 759 -36.42 -42.96 -11.81
N LEU A 760 -36.52 -41.66 -12.08
CA LEU A 760 -37.67 -41.03 -12.72
C LEU A 760 -37.91 -41.55 -14.13
N SER A 761 -36.87 -41.65 -14.95
CA SER A 761 -36.96 -42.19 -16.30
C SER A 761 -37.46 -43.65 -16.34
N GLN A 762 -37.07 -44.47 -15.35
CA GLN A 762 -37.57 -45.83 -15.16
C GLN A 762 -39.05 -45.85 -14.75
N VAL A 763 -39.47 -44.95 -13.87
CA VAL A 763 -40.88 -44.79 -13.50
C VAL A 763 -41.73 -44.34 -14.69
N PHE A 764 -41.22 -43.47 -15.55
CA PHE A 764 -41.93 -43.07 -16.79
C PHE A 764 -42.06 -44.20 -17.81
N THR A 765 -41.02 -45.03 -17.97
CA THR A 765 -41.09 -46.20 -18.86
C THR A 765 -42.10 -47.23 -18.36
N ASN A 766 -42.17 -47.40 -17.04
CA ASN A 766 -43.15 -48.28 -16.40
C ASN A 766 -44.58 -47.68 -16.47
N LEU A 767 -44.75 -46.36 -16.31
CA LEU A 767 -46.05 -45.66 -16.46
C LEU A 767 -46.65 -45.79 -17.87
N THR A 768 -45.80 -45.85 -18.91
CA THR A 768 -46.25 -46.03 -20.30
C THR A 768 -46.59 -47.48 -20.66
N THR A 769 -46.27 -48.45 -19.81
CA THR A 769 -46.37 -49.89 -20.13
C THR A 769 -47.19 -50.72 -19.14
N ALA A 770 -47.47 -50.22 -17.93
CA ALA A 770 -48.14 -50.98 -16.87
C ALA A 770 -49.60 -50.52 -16.63
N ASN A 771 -50.47 -51.46 -16.22
CA ASN A 771 -51.88 -51.21 -15.87
C ASN A 771 -52.08 -50.59 -14.46
N GLU A 772 -51.03 -50.50 -13.64
CA GLU A 772 -51.07 -49.95 -12.27
C GLU A 772 -50.05 -48.83 -12.06
N LEU A 773 -50.32 -47.93 -11.11
CA LEU A 773 -49.44 -46.84 -10.72
C LEU A 773 -48.11 -47.38 -10.13
N PRO A 774 -46.95 -46.98 -10.67
CA PRO A 774 -45.66 -47.42 -10.16
C PRO A 774 -45.32 -46.82 -8.80
N ASP A 775 -44.58 -47.59 -7.99
CA ASP A 775 -44.09 -47.17 -6.68
C ASP A 775 -43.06 -46.03 -6.79
N THR A 776 -43.41 -44.88 -6.24
CA THR A 776 -42.56 -43.67 -6.25
C THR A 776 -41.86 -43.40 -4.93
N SER A 777 -41.97 -44.31 -3.95
CA SER A 777 -41.33 -44.21 -2.63
C SER A 777 -39.81 -44.02 -2.73
N ALA A 778 -39.14 -44.78 -3.61
CA ALA A 778 -37.70 -44.71 -3.83
C ALA A 778 -37.24 -43.36 -4.45
N ILE A 779 -38.06 -42.74 -5.30
CA ILE A 779 -37.76 -41.43 -5.89
C ILE A 779 -37.98 -40.32 -4.88
N ASN A 780 -39.09 -40.38 -4.12
CA ASN A 780 -39.36 -39.44 -3.04
C ASN A 780 -38.26 -39.50 -1.98
N GLN A 781 -37.72 -40.68 -1.69
CA GLN A 781 -36.57 -40.84 -0.79
C GLN A 781 -35.32 -40.16 -1.36
N LYS A 782 -34.95 -40.42 -2.62
CA LYS A 782 -33.78 -39.79 -3.28
C LYS A 782 -33.89 -38.26 -3.39
N LEU A 783 -35.09 -37.73 -3.67
CA LEU A 783 -35.34 -36.29 -3.66
C LEU A 783 -35.29 -35.73 -2.23
N SER A 784 -35.77 -36.48 -1.24
CA SER A 784 -35.69 -36.08 0.18
C SER A 784 -34.25 -36.04 0.72
N ASP A 785 -33.33 -36.84 0.15
CA ASP A 785 -31.92 -36.81 0.51
C ASP A 785 -31.25 -35.47 0.15
N LEU A 786 -31.75 -34.76 -0.89
CA LEU A 786 -31.37 -33.38 -1.19
C LEU A 786 -31.92 -32.36 -0.15
N LYS A 787 -32.98 -32.69 0.59
CA LYS A 787 -33.50 -31.87 1.70
C LYS A 787 -32.72 -32.09 3.00
N LYS A 788 -32.26 -33.32 3.23
CA LYS A 788 -31.48 -33.73 4.42
C LYS A 788 -30.02 -33.31 4.36
N THR A 789 -29.63 -32.51 3.37
CA THR A 789 -28.22 -32.18 3.13
C THR A 789 -27.63 -31.38 4.29
N GLU A 790 -26.77 -32.03 5.08
CA GLU A 790 -25.90 -31.35 6.03
C GLU A 790 -24.69 -30.73 5.29
N VAL A 791 -24.96 -29.79 4.36
CA VAL A 791 -23.92 -28.98 3.68
C VAL A 791 -22.96 -28.38 4.71
N GLN A 792 -23.49 -28.01 5.87
CA GLN A 792 -22.76 -27.43 6.99
C GLN A 792 -21.67 -28.38 7.57
N GLU A 793 -21.93 -29.69 7.67
CA GLU A 793 -20.95 -30.63 8.25
C GLU A 793 -19.71 -30.82 7.37
N ARG A 794 -19.89 -30.81 6.05
CA ARG A 794 -18.79 -30.95 5.08
C ARG A 794 -17.79 -29.79 5.19
N PHE A 795 -18.27 -28.58 5.52
CA PHE A 795 -17.43 -27.38 5.59
C PHE A 795 -16.86 -27.08 6.99
N GLU A 796 -17.35 -27.71 8.06
CA GLU A 796 -16.70 -27.57 9.37
C GLU A 796 -15.25 -28.11 9.36
N THR A 797 -14.99 -29.16 8.58
CA THR A 797 -13.63 -29.65 8.35
C THR A 797 -12.78 -28.65 7.57
N LEU A 798 -13.36 -28.00 6.55
CA LEU A 798 -12.70 -26.95 5.79
C LEU A 798 -12.29 -25.76 6.66
N PHE A 799 -13.20 -25.29 7.53
CA PHE A 799 -12.90 -24.16 8.41
C PHE A 799 -11.83 -24.49 9.44
N ARG A 800 -11.82 -25.72 9.96
CA ARG A 800 -10.75 -26.20 10.83
C ARG A 800 -9.40 -26.23 10.11
N ASP A 801 -9.36 -26.72 8.86
CA ASP A 801 -8.15 -26.73 8.04
C ASP A 801 -7.66 -25.30 7.72
N ILE A 802 -8.57 -24.39 7.39
CA ILE A 802 -8.26 -22.97 7.15
C ILE A 802 -7.66 -22.35 8.42
N ASN A 803 -8.25 -22.58 9.59
CA ASN A 803 -7.73 -22.05 10.85
C ASN A 803 -6.35 -22.64 11.19
N ALA A 804 -6.11 -23.92 10.94
CA ALA A 804 -4.78 -24.53 11.13
C ALA A 804 -3.71 -23.85 10.25
N ILE A 805 -4.04 -23.53 9.00
CA ILE A 805 -3.15 -22.79 8.10
C ILE A 805 -2.86 -21.37 8.63
N VAL A 806 -3.85 -20.70 9.22
CA VAL A 806 -3.66 -19.37 9.84
C VAL A 806 -2.79 -19.47 11.10
N ASP A 807 -2.97 -20.51 11.90
CA ASP A 807 -2.19 -20.73 13.13
C ASP A 807 -0.70 -20.99 12.85
N ASP A 808 -0.35 -21.50 11.66
CA ASP A 808 1.04 -21.64 11.19
C ASP A 808 1.75 -20.29 10.93
N LEU A 809 1.01 -19.18 10.80
CA LEU A 809 1.59 -17.86 10.48
C LEU A 809 2.41 -17.31 11.65
N PRO A 810 3.48 -16.53 11.41
CA PRO A 810 4.22 -15.86 12.48
C PRO A 810 3.32 -14.88 13.25
N GLN A 811 3.52 -14.81 14.57
CA GLN A 811 2.69 -13.96 15.44
C GLN A 811 2.92 -12.47 15.14
N LYS A 812 4.19 -12.05 15.02
CA LYS A 812 4.62 -10.69 14.67
C LYS A 812 5.79 -10.74 13.69
N MET A 813 5.93 -9.73 12.84
CA MET A 813 7.10 -9.52 11.98
C MET A 813 7.53 -8.06 12.00
N GLU A 814 8.83 -7.83 12.07
CA GLU A 814 9.43 -6.50 12.06
C GLU A 814 9.95 -6.15 10.67
N VAL A 815 9.58 -4.97 10.17
CA VAL A 815 9.95 -4.47 8.83
C VAL A 815 10.41 -3.02 8.90
N ASN A 816 11.03 -2.52 7.83
CA ASN A 816 11.40 -1.12 7.72
C ASN A 816 10.16 -0.21 7.73
N ASP A 817 10.32 0.96 8.33
CA ASP A 817 9.34 2.04 8.25
C ASP A 817 9.33 2.73 6.88
N ASP A 818 8.30 3.54 6.64
CA ASP A 818 8.11 4.22 5.37
C ASP A 818 9.15 5.32 5.09
N SER A 819 9.74 5.89 6.16
CA SER A 819 10.73 6.96 6.04
C SER A 819 12.04 6.46 5.41
N PHE A 820 12.44 5.23 5.75
CA PHE A 820 13.60 4.57 5.17
C PHE A 820 13.49 4.46 3.64
N PHE A 821 12.33 4.07 3.11
CA PHE A 821 12.15 3.94 1.66
C PHE A 821 12.26 5.30 0.93
N ALA A 822 11.76 6.39 1.53
CA ALA A 822 11.91 7.73 0.95
C ALA A 822 13.37 8.18 0.91
N GLN A 823 14.16 7.82 1.93
CA GLN A 823 15.59 8.14 2.01
C GLN A 823 16.43 7.30 1.03
N VAL A 824 16.07 6.04 0.82
CA VAL A 824 16.68 5.19 -0.21
C VAL A 824 16.35 5.68 -1.62
N GLU A 825 15.12 6.16 -1.85
CA GLU A 825 14.73 6.83 -3.11
C GLU A 825 15.56 8.11 -3.35
N ALA A 826 15.92 8.83 -2.28
CA ALA A 826 16.80 10.01 -2.32
C ALA A 826 18.31 9.67 -2.44
N GLY A 827 18.70 8.40 -2.46
CA GLY A 827 20.10 7.97 -2.63
C GLY A 827 20.90 7.80 -1.34
N THR A 828 20.25 7.80 -0.17
CA THR A 828 20.89 7.64 1.15
C THR A 828 20.53 6.31 1.81
N PHE A 829 21.36 5.81 2.73
CA PHE A 829 21.12 4.53 3.43
C PHE A 829 21.21 4.66 4.97
N PRO A 830 20.31 5.44 5.61
CA PRO A 830 20.35 5.67 7.06
C PRO A 830 19.72 4.52 7.84
N GLN A 831 19.89 4.52 9.17
CA GLN A 831 19.24 3.57 10.07
C GLN A 831 17.69 3.69 10.00
N SER A 832 17.01 2.57 9.73
CA SER A 832 15.54 2.51 9.63
C SER A 832 14.88 2.39 11.01
N ASN A 833 13.69 2.98 11.16
CA ASN A 833 12.85 2.67 12.31
C ASN A 833 12.14 1.33 12.11
N ILE A 834 11.86 0.63 13.21
CA ILE A 834 11.19 -0.66 13.19
C ILE A 834 9.67 -0.47 13.16
N ARG A 835 9.00 -1.13 12.21
CA ARG A 835 7.55 -1.27 12.15
C ARG A 835 7.17 -2.73 12.40
N THR A 836 6.35 -2.97 13.43
CA THR A 836 5.86 -4.33 13.76
C THR A 836 4.50 -4.60 13.10
N ILE A 837 4.36 -5.77 12.47
CA ILE A 837 3.14 -6.27 11.83
C ILE A 837 2.65 -7.50 12.59
N GLU A 838 1.46 -7.44 13.18
CA GLU A 838 0.81 -8.54 13.90
C GLU A 838 0.07 -9.48 12.92
N LEU A 839 0.84 -10.25 12.14
CA LEU A 839 0.34 -10.98 10.97
C LEU A 839 -0.73 -12.03 11.33
N ARG A 840 -0.44 -12.93 12.30
CA ARG A 840 -1.36 -14.02 12.66
C ARG A 840 -2.72 -13.50 13.12
N GLN A 841 -2.72 -12.50 14.01
CA GLN A 841 -3.95 -11.93 14.57
C GLN A 841 -4.80 -11.25 13.49
N LYS A 842 -4.18 -10.46 12.61
CA LYS A 842 -4.89 -9.81 11.51
C LYS A 842 -5.40 -10.82 10.49
N ALA A 843 -4.64 -11.88 10.21
CA ALA A 843 -5.09 -12.97 9.37
C ALA A 843 -6.30 -13.71 9.98
N GLN A 844 -6.27 -14.02 11.28
CA GLN A 844 -7.41 -14.64 11.98
C GLN A 844 -8.68 -13.76 11.90
N LEU A 845 -8.52 -12.43 12.01
CA LEU A 845 -9.62 -11.49 11.87
C LEU A 845 -10.21 -11.52 10.45
N TYR A 846 -9.41 -11.19 9.43
CA TYR A 846 -9.92 -11.06 8.06
C TYR A 846 -10.37 -12.39 7.46
N VAL A 847 -9.65 -13.49 7.72
CA VAL A 847 -10.07 -14.83 7.28
C VAL A 847 -11.35 -15.24 8.02
N GLY A 848 -11.45 -14.95 9.32
CA GLY A 848 -12.67 -15.22 10.09
C GLY A 848 -13.89 -14.46 9.59
N THR A 849 -13.75 -13.16 9.31
CA THR A 849 -14.88 -12.30 8.94
C THR A 849 -15.21 -12.36 7.44
N GLU A 850 -14.21 -12.23 6.57
CA GLU A 850 -14.43 -12.08 5.12
C GLU A 850 -14.51 -13.41 4.39
N LEU A 851 -13.84 -14.47 4.89
CA LEU A 851 -13.88 -15.80 4.28
C LEU A 851 -14.84 -16.74 5.01
N ILE A 852 -14.58 -17.07 6.27
CA ILE A 852 -15.33 -18.10 7.00
C ILE A 852 -16.80 -17.70 7.19
N SER A 853 -17.06 -16.47 7.66
CA SER A 853 -18.44 -16.02 7.90
C SER A 853 -19.26 -15.90 6.61
N ASN A 854 -18.69 -15.32 5.56
CA ASN A 854 -19.39 -15.17 4.27
C ASN A 854 -19.60 -16.53 3.58
N ALA A 855 -18.61 -17.44 3.66
CA ALA A 855 -18.78 -18.80 3.18
C ALA A 855 -19.90 -19.54 3.93
N ARG A 856 -20.04 -19.35 5.25
CA ARG A 856 -21.16 -19.91 6.03
C ARG A 856 -22.52 -19.42 5.54
N ASN A 857 -22.66 -18.12 5.33
CA ASN A 857 -23.91 -17.55 4.83
C ASN A 857 -24.25 -18.06 3.41
N ALA A 858 -23.26 -18.06 2.51
CA ALA A 858 -23.45 -18.57 1.15
C ALA A 858 -23.82 -20.07 1.12
N MET A 859 -23.29 -20.86 2.07
CA MET A 859 -23.69 -22.26 2.22
C MET A 859 -25.10 -22.44 2.75
N GLU A 860 -25.56 -21.58 3.67
CA GLU A 860 -26.94 -21.59 4.14
C GLU A 860 -27.89 -21.26 2.99
N GLU A 861 -27.60 -20.22 2.20
CA GLU A 861 -28.36 -19.88 1.00
C GLU A 861 -28.39 -21.02 -0.03
N LEU A 862 -27.26 -21.69 -0.25
CA LEU A 862 -27.16 -22.85 -1.13
C LEU A 862 -27.98 -24.04 -0.59
N SER A 863 -27.89 -24.29 0.72
CA SER A 863 -28.66 -25.36 1.37
C SER A 863 -30.17 -25.12 1.29
N ASP A 864 -30.60 -23.88 1.46
CA ASP A 864 -32.02 -23.52 1.37
C ASP A 864 -32.51 -23.58 -0.08
N SER A 865 -31.67 -23.20 -1.05
CA SER A 865 -31.95 -23.38 -2.47
C SER A 865 -32.12 -24.87 -2.84
N PHE A 866 -31.27 -25.76 -2.32
CA PHE A 866 -31.44 -27.21 -2.52
C PHE A 866 -32.72 -27.77 -1.90
N LYS A 867 -33.10 -27.28 -0.72
CA LYS A 867 -34.40 -27.65 -0.11
C LYS A 867 -35.56 -27.20 -1.00
N GLU A 868 -35.52 -25.95 -1.50
CA GLU A 868 -36.57 -25.39 -2.36
C GLU A 868 -36.73 -26.17 -3.67
N ILE A 869 -35.61 -26.44 -4.35
CA ILE A 869 -35.59 -27.24 -5.59
C ILE A 869 -36.13 -28.64 -5.34
N SER A 870 -35.69 -29.28 -4.25
CA SER A 870 -36.21 -30.60 -3.88
C SER A 870 -37.72 -30.57 -3.58
N THR A 871 -38.23 -29.56 -2.86
CA THR A 871 -39.69 -29.40 -2.64
C THR A 871 -40.44 -29.22 -3.95
N LYS A 872 -39.98 -28.34 -4.85
CA LYS A 872 -40.59 -28.09 -6.15
C LYS A 872 -40.66 -29.35 -7.00
N LEU A 873 -39.54 -30.10 -7.09
CA LEU A 873 -39.50 -31.35 -7.83
C LEU A 873 -40.43 -32.41 -7.23
N THR A 874 -40.51 -32.50 -5.90
CA THR A 874 -41.42 -33.44 -5.21
C THR A 874 -42.89 -33.09 -5.47
N ASP A 875 -43.27 -31.82 -5.35
CA ASP A 875 -44.66 -31.38 -5.54
C ASP A 875 -45.10 -31.52 -6.99
N LYS A 876 -44.20 -31.23 -7.93
CA LYS A 876 -44.47 -31.37 -9.36
C LYS A 876 -44.61 -32.84 -9.77
N LEU A 877 -43.78 -33.72 -9.22
CA LEU A 877 -43.92 -35.17 -9.37
C LEU A 877 -45.30 -35.65 -8.87
N ARG A 878 -45.74 -35.18 -7.69
CA ARG A 878 -47.07 -35.50 -7.15
C ARG A 878 -48.22 -34.99 -8.03
N LEU A 879 -48.16 -33.74 -8.47
CA LEU A 879 -49.20 -33.14 -9.35
C LEU A 879 -49.31 -33.88 -10.68
N THR A 880 -48.18 -34.31 -11.24
CA THR A 880 -48.16 -35.00 -12.53
C THR A 880 -48.76 -36.41 -12.39
N LEU A 881 -48.42 -37.12 -11.30
CA LEU A 881 -49.06 -38.40 -10.97
C LEU A 881 -50.57 -38.24 -10.72
N PHE A 882 -50.99 -37.21 -9.99
CA PHE A 882 -52.40 -36.91 -9.74
C PHE A 882 -53.19 -36.58 -11.01
N ASN A 883 -52.60 -35.81 -11.93
CA ASN A 883 -53.22 -35.51 -13.22
C ASN A 883 -53.36 -36.78 -14.07
N ILE A 884 -52.35 -37.65 -14.05
CA ILE A 884 -52.40 -38.96 -14.72
C ILE A 884 -53.49 -39.85 -14.10
N GLU A 885 -53.59 -39.90 -12.77
CA GLU A 885 -54.60 -40.66 -12.03
C GLU A 885 -56.04 -40.18 -12.33
N ASN A 886 -56.27 -38.88 -12.39
CA ASN A 886 -57.58 -38.32 -12.77
C ASN A 886 -57.93 -38.57 -14.24
N THR A 887 -56.96 -38.55 -15.14
CA THR A 887 -57.22 -38.96 -16.54
C THR A 887 -57.54 -40.45 -16.66
N ILE A 888 -57.04 -41.30 -15.75
CA ILE A 888 -57.39 -42.73 -15.68
C ILE A 888 -58.80 -42.91 -15.11
N ALA A 889 -59.18 -42.15 -14.07
CA ALA A 889 -60.48 -42.26 -13.42
C ALA A 889 -61.65 -41.68 -14.25
N ALA A 890 -61.37 -40.80 -15.22
CA ALA A 890 -62.39 -40.14 -16.03
C ALA A 890 -62.98 -40.99 -17.17
N ASP A 891 -62.50 -42.22 -17.39
CA ASP A 891 -62.75 -42.97 -18.64
C ASP A 891 -63.19 -44.43 -18.45
N GLU A 892 -64.16 -44.68 -17.56
CA GLU A 892 -64.91 -45.96 -17.60
C GLU A 892 -65.81 -46.09 -18.85
N ASN A 893 -65.90 -45.07 -19.73
CA ASN A 893 -66.78 -45.10 -20.89
C ASN A 893 -66.26 -44.30 -22.11
N LYS A 894 -65.29 -44.83 -22.88
CA LYS A 894 -65.26 -44.88 -24.37
C LYS A 894 -63.92 -45.39 -24.94
N GLU A 895 -64.00 -46.01 -26.12
CA GLU A 895 -62.87 -46.54 -26.89
C GLU A 895 -61.96 -45.45 -27.52
N ASN A 896 -60.65 -45.76 -27.49
CA ASN A 896 -59.56 -45.45 -28.44
C ASN A 896 -58.67 -44.19 -28.33
N ALA A 897 -57.35 -44.49 -28.27
CA ALA A 897 -56.19 -43.86 -28.91
C ALA A 897 -55.65 -42.49 -28.45
N ASN A 898 -56.37 -41.67 -27.70
CA ASN A 898 -55.86 -40.34 -27.29
C ASN A 898 -55.17 -40.29 -25.92
N GLN A 899 -55.26 -41.33 -25.09
CA GLN A 899 -54.77 -41.30 -23.71
C GLN A 899 -53.26 -41.52 -23.58
N ASP A 900 -52.66 -42.38 -24.42
CA ASP A 900 -51.22 -42.66 -24.36
C ASP A 900 -50.37 -41.47 -24.84
N ASP A 901 -50.89 -40.67 -25.79
CA ASP A 901 -50.28 -39.42 -26.24
C ASP A 901 -50.29 -38.35 -25.13
N ILE A 902 -51.38 -38.24 -24.36
CA ILE A 902 -51.47 -37.32 -23.21
C ILE A 902 -50.52 -37.75 -22.09
N ARG A 903 -50.40 -39.07 -21.83
CA ARG A 903 -49.46 -39.61 -20.83
C ARG A 903 -48.01 -39.35 -21.22
N THR A 904 -47.65 -39.56 -22.48
CA THR A 904 -46.30 -39.27 -23.00
C THR A 904 -46.01 -37.77 -23.04
N GLU A 905 -46.98 -36.92 -23.36
CA GLU A 905 -46.82 -35.46 -23.33
C GLU A 905 -46.55 -34.94 -21.90
N LEU A 906 -47.34 -35.37 -20.92
CA LEU A 906 -47.14 -34.99 -19.50
C LEU A 906 -45.81 -35.51 -18.93
N ALA A 907 -45.41 -36.74 -19.29
CA ALA A 907 -44.13 -37.31 -18.88
C ALA A 907 -42.94 -36.55 -19.50
N ASN A 908 -43.02 -36.19 -20.77
CA ASN A 908 -41.99 -35.41 -21.45
C ASN A 908 -41.90 -33.97 -20.92
N ALA A 909 -43.04 -33.36 -20.55
CA ALA A 909 -43.07 -32.04 -19.93
C ALA A 909 -42.35 -32.03 -18.57
N LEU A 910 -42.58 -33.03 -17.72
CA LEU A 910 -41.89 -33.15 -16.43
C LEU A 910 -40.40 -33.44 -16.61
N LYS A 911 -40.02 -34.33 -17.55
CA LYS A 911 -38.61 -34.63 -17.86
C LYS A 911 -37.84 -33.37 -18.25
N LYS A 912 -38.40 -32.55 -19.14
CA LYS A 912 -37.82 -31.27 -19.54
C LYS A 912 -37.65 -30.33 -18.35
N GLU A 913 -38.60 -30.32 -17.42
CA GLU A 913 -38.53 -29.48 -16.23
C GLU A 913 -37.45 -29.93 -15.24
N ILE A 914 -37.27 -31.25 -15.05
CA ILE A 914 -36.18 -31.81 -14.25
C ILE A 914 -34.82 -31.43 -14.85
N GLU A 915 -34.67 -31.53 -16.18
CA GLU A 915 -33.46 -31.10 -16.88
C GLU A 915 -33.19 -29.59 -16.67
N THR A 916 -34.23 -28.75 -16.64
CA THR A 916 -34.06 -27.32 -16.34
C THR A 916 -33.60 -27.07 -14.90
N GLU A 917 -34.14 -27.78 -13.92
CA GLU A 917 -33.74 -27.66 -12.51
C GLU A 917 -32.34 -28.22 -12.25
N GLN A 918 -31.92 -29.27 -12.97
CA GLN A 918 -30.53 -29.76 -12.93
C GLN A 918 -29.54 -28.69 -13.40
N LEU A 919 -29.89 -27.99 -14.49
CA LEU A 919 -29.07 -26.90 -15.02
C LEU A 919 -29.06 -25.71 -14.04
N HIS A 920 -30.16 -25.48 -13.31
CA HIS A 920 -30.23 -24.50 -12.23
C HIS A 920 -29.28 -24.84 -11.07
N VAL A 921 -29.27 -26.10 -10.61
CA VAL A 921 -28.34 -26.56 -9.55
C VAL A 921 -26.89 -26.40 -9.98
N LYS A 922 -26.55 -26.76 -11.22
CA LYS A 922 -25.19 -26.56 -11.74
C LYS A 922 -24.76 -25.09 -11.69
N ARG A 923 -25.65 -24.16 -12.08
CA ARG A 923 -25.39 -22.71 -11.99
C ARG A 923 -25.24 -22.23 -10.55
N LEU A 924 -26.01 -22.76 -9.61
CA LEU A 924 -25.89 -22.42 -8.19
C LEU A 924 -24.54 -22.85 -7.60
N LEU A 925 -24.08 -24.06 -7.96
CA LEU A 925 -22.77 -24.57 -7.56
C LEU A 925 -21.62 -23.76 -8.16
N GLU A 926 -21.70 -23.41 -9.45
CA GLU A 926 -20.73 -22.52 -10.12
C GLU A 926 -20.69 -21.13 -9.45
N LYS A 927 -21.86 -20.55 -9.17
CA LYS A 927 -21.98 -19.28 -8.44
C LYS A 927 -21.34 -19.35 -7.05
N PHE A 928 -21.58 -20.43 -6.32
CA PHE A 928 -21.01 -20.64 -4.99
C PHE A 928 -19.48 -20.75 -5.04
N GLU A 929 -18.92 -21.44 -6.03
CA GLU A 929 -17.48 -21.50 -6.24
C GLU A 929 -16.87 -20.11 -6.51
N ASP A 930 -17.51 -19.32 -7.37
CA ASP A 930 -17.10 -17.95 -7.67
C ASP A 930 -17.14 -17.06 -6.41
N GLU A 931 -18.18 -17.19 -5.60
CA GLU A 931 -18.31 -16.48 -4.32
C GLU A 931 -17.17 -16.82 -3.35
N LEU A 932 -16.81 -18.11 -3.20
CA LEU A 932 -15.66 -18.51 -2.37
C LEU A 932 -14.35 -17.87 -2.83
N SER A 933 -14.14 -17.72 -4.14
CA SER A 933 -12.95 -17.07 -4.68
C SER A 933 -12.91 -15.56 -4.34
N ILE A 934 -14.08 -14.90 -4.36
CA ILE A 934 -14.24 -13.48 -4.00
C ILE A 934 -13.98 -13.28 -2.51
N PHE A 935 -14.57 -14.14 -1.67
CA PHE A 935 -14.38 -14.11 -0.22
C PHE A 935 -12.91 -14.31 0.18
N LEU A 936 -12.23 -15.25 -0.48
CA LEU A 936 -10.80 -15.46 -0.28
C LEU A 936 -10.01 -14.20 -0.62
N LYS A 937 -10.28 -13.60 -1.77
CA LYS A 937 -9.62 -12.36 -2.18
C LYS A 937 -9.83 -11.22 -1.17
N HIS A 938 -11.08 -11.00 -0.75
CA HIS A 938 -11.39 -9.97 0.27
C HIS A 938 -10.72 -10.24 1.62
N SER A 939 -10.49 -11.50 1.99
CA SER A 939 -9.79 -11.85 3.23
C SER A 939 -8.28 -11.60 3.18
N LEU A 940 -7.65 -11.68 2.00
CA LEU A 940 -6.20 -11.55 1.84
C LEU A 940 -5.74 -10.17 1.35
N ASP A 941 -6.59 -9.43 0.62
CA ASP A 941 -6.27 -8.08 0.13
C ASP A 941 -5.81 -7.12 1.27
N PRO A 942 -6.48 -7.07 2.44
CA PRO A 942 -6.02 -6.23 3.56
C PRO A 942 -4.64 -6.64 4.10
N LEU A 943 -4.35 -7.95 4.12
CA LEU A 943 -3.04 -8.46 4.57
C LEU A 943 -1.94 -8.07 3.59
N HIS A 944 -2.22 -8.15 2.28
CA HIS A 944 -1.31 -7.67 1.25
C HIS A 944 -1.05 -6.16 1.38
N GLN A 945 -2.09 -5.35 1.63
CA GLN A 945 -1.93 -3.90 1.83
C GLN A 945 -1.02 -3.55 3.02
N MET A 946 -1.04 -4.35 4.09
CA MET A 946 -0.16 -4.13 5.25
C MET A 946 1.32 -4.23 4.91
N VAL A 947 1.68 -5.07 3.94
CA VAL A 947 3.06 -5.23 3.45
C VAL A 947 3.55 -4.01 2.68
N TYR A 948 2.66 -3.40 1.88
CA TYR A 948 3.01 -2.36 0.92
C TYR A 948 2.70 -0.93 1.37
N SER A 949 1.96 -0.76 2.46
CA SER A 949 1.50 0.55 2.90
C SER A 949 2.66 1.51 3.20
N LYS A 950 3.01 2.33 2.19
CA LYS A 950 3.29 3.76 2.35
C LYS A 950 2.05 4.35 3.01
N GLN A 951 2.18 5.09 4.10
CA GLN A 951 1.11 5.67 4.92
C GLN A 951 0.21 6.73 4.21
N HIS A 952 0.00 6.61 2.90
CA HIS A 952 -0.89 7.44 2.09
C HIS A 952 -1.92 6.61 1.30
N GLU A 953 -2.55 5.63 1.93
CA GLU A 953 -3.76 4.99 1.37
C GLU A 953 -5.00 4.99 2.28
N ILE A 954 -5.04 5.76 3.37
CA ILE A 954 -6.33 6.05 4.04
C ILE A 954 -7.16 7.11 3.26
N LYS A 955 -6.61 7.71 2.19
CA LYS A 955 -7.34 8.67 1.34
C LYS A 955 -7.66 8.21 -0.09
N LYS A 956 -7.04 7.14 -0.61
CA LYS A 956 -7.32 6.63 -1.99
C LYS A 956 -8.52 5.69 -2.08
N ASP A 957 -8.93 5.07 -0.97
CA ASP A 957 -10.21 4.33 -0.90
C ASP A 957 -11.45 5.22 -0.99
N LYS A 958 -11.30 6.55 -1.00
CA LYS A 958 -12.40 7.49 -1.28
C LYS A 958 -12.63 7.76 -2.76
N LYS A 959 -11.71 7.42 -3.68
CA LYS A 959 -11.88 7.71 -5.12
C LYS A 959 -12.42 6.52 -5.94
N ARG A 960 -12.15 5.27 -5.57
CA ARG A 960 -12.90 4.10 -6.13
C ARG A 960 -14.30 3.93 -5.53
N ALA A 961 -14.58 4.57 -4.39
CA ALA A 961 -15.90 4.60 -3.75
C ALA A 961 -16.97 5.45 -4.49
N LYS A 962 -16.63 6.16 -5.57
CA LYS A 962 -17.61 7.02 -6.27
C LYS A 962 -18.43 6.31 -7.34
N ALA A 963 -17.99 5.15 -7.83
CA ALA A 963 -18.77 4.31 -8.76
C ALA A 963 -19.58 3.20 -8.07
N LYS A 964 -19.38 2.95 -6.77
CA LYS A 964 -20.12 1.97 -5.95
C LYS A 964 -20.89 2.62 -4.78
N ARG A 965 -21.40 3.84 -4.99
CA ARG A 965 -22.01 4.64 -3.92
C ARG A 965 -23.39 4.13 -3.45
N GLN A 966 -23.92 3.06 -4.05
CA GLN A 966 -25.18 2.43 -3.63
C GLN A 966 -24.96 1.26 -2.64
N THR A 967 -23.79 0.61 -2.62
CA THR A 967 -23.50 -0.54 -1.74
C THR A 967 -22.69 -0.17 -0.48
N GLN A 968 -21.90 0.92 -0.49
CA GLN A 968 -21.10 1.34 0.68
C GLN A 968 -21.84 2.20 1.73
N TRP A 969 -23.03 2.73 1.42
CA TRP A 969 -23.84 3.44 2.42
C TRP A 969 -24.38 2.51 3.50
N PHE A 970 -24.62 1.23 3.16
CA PHE A 970 -24.97 0.20 4.13
C PHE A 970 -23.77 -0.20 5.00
N ALA A 971 -22.61 -0.52 4.43
CA ALA A 971 -21.46 -1.03 5.21
C ALA A 971 -20.89 -0.02 6.24
N LYS A 972 -20.77 1.28 5.88
CA LYS A 972 -20.12 2.27 6.76
C LYS A 972 -21.05 2.83 7.85
N LYS A 973 -22.36 2.86 7.56
CA LYS A 973 -23.42 3.18 8.54
C LYS A 973 -23.74 1.99 9.42
N LEU A 974 -23.56 0.77 8.93
CA LEU A 974 -23.54 -0.43 9.76
C LEU A 974 -22.32 -0.35 10.70
N ILE A 975 -21.07 -0.50 10.27
CA ILE A 975 -19.89 -0.70 11.14
C ILE A 975 -19.71 0.32 12.31
N THR A 976 -20.08 1.59 12.16
CA THR A 976 -19.92 2.59 13.24
C THR A 976 -21.15 2.77 14.14
N ASN A 977 -22.37 2.56 13.64
CA ASN A 977 -23.56 2.46 14.51
C ASN A 977 -23.76 1.05 15.06
N THR A 978 -23.28 0.01 14.38
CA THR A 978 -23.41 -1.39 14.77
C THR A 978 -22.41 -1.81 15.82
N SER A 979 -21.18 -1.26 15.87
CA SER A 979 -20.31 -1.47 17.04
C SER A 979 -21.00 -0.98 18.30
N ASN A 980 -21.44 0.27 18.36
CA ASN A 980 -22.10 0.81 19.56
C ASN A 980 -23.50 0.23 19.83
N PHE A 981 -24.22 -0.26 18.81
CA PHE A 981 -25.54 -0.88 18.96
C PHE A 981 -25.45 -2.36 19.31
N PHE A 982 -24.54 -3.14 18.71
CA PHE A 982 -24.29 -4.54 19.07
C PHE A 982 -23.55 -4.66 20.39
N ASP A 983 -22.57 -3.80 20.70
CA ASP A 983 -21.93 -3.76 22.02
C ASP A 983 -22.96 -3.45 23.12
N ARG A 984 -24.11 -2.82 22.80
CA ARG A 984 -25.20 -2.60 23.75
C ARG A 984 -26.26 -3.69 23.75
N GLN A 985 -26.64 -4.24 22.59
CA GLN A 985 -27.68 -5.27 22.49
C GLN A 985 -27.15 -6.68 22.81
N PHE A 986 -25.93 -7.01 22.41
CA PHE A 986 -25.24 -8.26 22.78
C PHE A 986 -24.90 -8.27 24.26
N VAL A 987 -24.36 -7.16 24.78
CA VAL A 987 -24.14 -7.01 26.22
C VAL A 987 -25.47 -7.01 26.97
N LYS A 988 -26.54 -6.37 26.48
CA LYS A 988 -27.88 -6.48 27.11
C LYS A 988 -28.45 -7.90 27.10
N ALA A 989 -28.33 -8.62 25.99
CA ALA A 989 -28.79 -10.01 25.87
C ALA A 989 -28.02 -10.96 26.79
N LEU A 990 -26.71 -10.72 26.96
CA LEU A 990 -25.86 -11.44 27.92
C LEU A 990 -26.11 -11.00 29.38
N TYR A 991 -26.34 -9.71 29.64
CA TYR A 991 -26.70 -9.20 30.97
C TYR A 991 -28.03 -9.79 31.46
N SER A 992 -29.05 -9.87 30.58
CA SER A 992 -30.32 -10.53 30.92
C SER A 992 -30.17 -12.03 31.20
N GLN A 993 -29.18 -12.68 30.57
CA GLN A 993 -28.86 -14.08 30.83
C GLN A 993 -28.16 -14.26 32.18
N SER A 994 -27.19 -13.39 32.52
CA SER A 994 -26.41 -13.51 33.75
C SER A 994 -27.18 -13.10 35.02
N GLU A 995 -28.00 -12.04 34.98
CA GLU A 995 -28.83 -11.63 36.13
C GLU A 995 -29.94 -12.66 36.39
N GLY A 996 -30.60 -13.17 35.35
CA GLY A 996 -31.65 -14.17 35.47
C GLY A 996 -31.15 -15.53 35.99
N ILE A 997 -29.96 -15.97 35.56
CA ILE A 997 -29.36 -17.22 36.03
C ILE A 997 -28.80 -17.07 37.45
N MET A 998 -28.19 -15.93 37.80
CA MET A 998 -27.73 -15.67 39.18
C MET A 998 -28.88 -15.49 40.16
N LEU A 999 -30.00 -14.91 39.72
CA LEU A 999 -31.23 -14.82 40.51
C LEU A 999 -31.88 -16.20 40.67
N ALA A 1000 -31.92 -17.01 39.60
CA ALA A 1000 -32.36 -18.40 39.66
C ALA A 1000 -31.43 -19.27 40.53
N HIS A 1001 -30.13 -18.99 40.57
CA HIS A 1001 -29.19 -19.70 41.46
C HIS A 1001 -29.36 -19.28 42.93
N LYS A 1002 -29.60 -17.99 43.18
CA LYS A 1002 -30.01 -17.48 44.50
C LYS A 1002 -31.38 -17.99 44.95
N LEU A 1003 -32.29 -18.29 44.03
CA LEU A 1003 -33.62 -18.85 44.34
C LEU A 1003 -33.60 -20.38 44.47
N THR A 1004 -32.68 -21.08 43.79
CA THR A 1004 -32.44 -22.51 44.01
C THR A 1004 -31.68 -22.78 45.32
N SER A 1005 -30.91 -21.82 45.84
CA SER A 1005 -30.46 -21.89 47.25
C SER A 1005 -31.59 -21.73 48.28
N PHE A 1006 -32.81 -21.36 47.85
CA PHE A 1006 -34.03 -21.38 48.66
C PHE A 1006 -34.89 -22.67 48.45
N GLU A 1007 -34.44 -23.64 47.63
CA GLU A 1007 -35.18 -24.89 47.36
C GLU A 1007 -35.24 -25.88 48.53
N THR A 1008 -34.76 -25.53 49.72
CA THR A 1008 -35.03 -26.36 50.90
C THR A 1008 -36.49 -26.29 51.38
N GLU A 1009 -37.35 -25.38 50.88
CA GLU A 1009 -38.71 -25.26 51.44
C GLU A 1009 -39.93 -25.20 50.50
N TYR A 1010 -39.87 -25.00 49.18
CA TYR A 1010 -41.10 -25.00 48.36
C TYR A 1010 -40.95 -25.58 46.93
N LYS A 1011 -41.91 -26.45 46.54
CA LYS A 1011 -42.03 -27.07 45.20
C LYS A 1011 -42.50 -26.05 44.16
N VAL A 1012 -41.62 -25.67 43.23
CA VAL A 1012 -41.97 -24.89 42.03
C VAL A 1012 -42.24 -25.83 40.85
N SER A 1013 -43.23 -25.51 40.00
CA SER A 1013 -43.63 -26.37 38.88
C SER A 1013 -42.64 -26.29 37.70
N ASN A 1014 -42.46 -27.41 36.98
CA ASN A 1014 -41.57 -27.51 35.81
C ASN A 1014 -41.96 -26.54 34.68
N GLN A 1015 -43.22 -26.12 34.61
CA GLN A 1015 -43.75 -25.26 33.56
C GLN A 1015 -43.25 -23.82 33.71
N SER A 1016 -43.19 -23.31 34.95
CA SER A 1016 -42.61 -22.00 35.26
C SER A 1016 -41.12 -21.91 34.94
N ILE A 1017 -40.37 -23.01 35.13
CA ILE A 1017 -38.94 -23.07 34.80
C ILE A 1017 -38.75 -23.13 33.27
N GLN A 1018 -39.57 -23.90 32.56
CA GLN A 1018 -39.52 -23.96 31.09
C GLN A 1018 -39.89 -22.62 30.43
N GLU A 1019 -40.92 -21.93 30.92
CA GLU A 1019 -41.30 -20.59 30.43
C GLU A 1019 -40.22 -19.54 30.72
N MET A 1020 -39.55 -19.65 31.88
CA MET A 1020 -38.43 -18.78 32.24
C MET A 1020 -37.19 -19.05 31.37
N VAL A 1021 -36.88 -20.32 31.08
CA VAL A 1021 -35.80 -20.72 30.16
C VAL A 1021 -36.08 -20.26 28.73
N VAL A 1022 -37.34 -20.33 28.27
CA VAL A 1022 -37.74 -19.82 26.94
C VAL A 1022 -37.66 -18.30 26.88
N LYS A 1023 -38.09 -17.57 27.92
CA LYS A 1023 -37.97 -16.10 27.99
C LYS A 1023 -36.53 -15.59 28.14
N LEU A 1024 -35.64 -16.38 28.73
CA LEU A 1024 -34.25 -16.01 28.98
C LEU A 1024 -33.27 -16.56 27.93
N SER A 1025 -33.73 -17.37 26.97
CA SER A 1025 -32.92 -17.86 25.85
C SER A 1025 -32.80 -16.79 24.76
N PRO A 1026 -31.62 -16.60 24.14
CA PRO A 1026 -31.44 -15.58 23.12
C PRO A 1026 -32.32 -15.86 21.91
N ASN A 1027 -32.90 -14.81 21.34
CA ASN A 1027 -33.68 -14.88 20.11
C ASN A 1027 -32.76 -15.35 18.96
N GLU A 1028 -33.10 -16.47 18.33
CA GLU A 1028 -32.29 -17.19 17.33
C GLU A 1028 -31.72 -16.29 16.19
N PRO A 1029 -32.46 -15.30 15.66
CA PRO A 1029 -31.96 -14.38 14.65
C PRO A 1029 -30.84 -13.47 15.15
N ILE A 1030 -30.85 -13.11 16.44
CA ILE A 1030 -29.82 -12.25 17.06
C ILE A 1030 -28.52 -13.04 17.20
N ALA A 1031 -28.60 -14.32 17.59
CA ALA A 1031 -27.44 -15.21 17.66
C ALA A 1031 -26.76 -15.42 16.28
N ARG A 1032 -27.57 -15.51 15.21
CA ARG A 1032 -27.08 -15.65 13.82
C ARG A 1032 -26.45 -14.38 13.24
N SER A 1033 -26.73 -13.20 13.81
CA SER A 1033 -26.16 -11.92 13.37
C SER A 1033 -24.76 -11.61 13.92
N ILE A 1034 -24.27 -12.43 14.85
CA ILE A 1034 -23.00 -12.21 15.54
C ILE A 1034 -21.86 -12.79 14.68
N PRO A 1035 -20.81 -12.00 14.38
CA PRO A 1035 -19.66 -12.51 13.61
C PRO A 1035 -19.06 -13.76 14.26
N PHE A 1036 -18.72 -14.77 13.44
CA PHE A 1036 -18.22 -16.07 13.91
C PHE A 1036 -17.02 -15.95 14.85
N TYR A 1037 -16.20 -14.90 14.68
CA TYR A 1037 -15.12 -14.55 15.61
C TYR A 1037 -15.63 -14.53 17.06
N TYR A 1038 -16.74 -13.86 17.38
CA TYR A 1038 -17.29 -13.83 18.74
C TYR A 1038 -18.07 -15.10 19.12
N VAL A 1039 -18.70 -15.78 18.15
CA VAL A 1039 -19.43 -17.05 18.38
C VAL A 1039 -18.49 -18.18 18.81
N SER A 1040 -17.24 -18.17 18.33
CA SER A 1040 -16.21 -19.15 18.69
C SER A 1040 -15.93 -19.27 20.20
N LEU A 1041 -16.26 -18.24 20.99
CA LEU A 1041 -16.11 -18.24 22.46
C LEU A 1041 -16.98 -19.29 23.15
N PHE A 1042 -18.10 -19.66 22.53
CA PHE A 1042 -19.14 -20.49 23.16
C PHE A 1042 -19.37 -21.84 22.45
N SER A 1043 -18.80 -22.04 21.25
CA SER A 1043 -18.95 -23.27 20.44
C SER A 1043 -17.96 -24.38 20.80
N GLY A 1044 -17.04 -24.16 21.75
CA GLY A 1044 -16.05 -25.14 22.19
C GLY A 1044 -15.03 -25.57 21.11
N SER A 1045 -14.96 -24.83 19.99
CA SER A 1045 -14.10 -25.10 18.83
C SER A 1045 -12.76 -24.36 18.84
N THR A 1046 -12.50 -23.53 19.85
CA THR A 1046 -11.24 -22.78 19.99
C THR A 1046 -10.09 -23.67 20.46
N THR A 1047 -8.92 -23.47 19.84
CA THR A 1047 -7.61 -23.80 20.39
C THR A 1047 -7.25 -22.75 21.45
N LEU A 1048 -6.88 -23.19 22.65
CA LEU A 1048 -6.57 -22.31 23.78
C LEU A 1048 -5.30 -21.49 23.45
N SER A 1049 -5.47 -20.22 23.09
CA SER A 1049 -4.39 -19.22 23.09
C SER A 1049 -4.32 -18.60 24.48
N ASN A 1050 -3.12 -18.50 25.06
CA ASN A 1050 -2.92 -18.04 26.45
C ASN A 1050 -3.48 -16.63 26.74
N GLU A 1051 -3.73 -15.82 25.72
CA GLU A 1051 -4.28 -14.46 25.83
C GLU A 1051 -5.83 -14.42 25.87
N LEU A 1052 -6.53 -15.55 25.67
CA LEU A 1052 -8.00 -15.64 25.54
C LEU A 1052 -8.67 -16.50 26.64
N TRP A 1053 -7.99 -16.72 27.77
CA TRP A 1053 -8.48 -17.49 28.90
C TRP A 1053 -8.83 -16.55 30.08
N ILE A 1054 -10.00 -16.76 30.70
CA ILE A 1054 -10.35 -16.13 31.98
C ILE A 1054 -9.93 -17.09 33.09
N GLU A 1055 -9.06 -16.63 33.98
CA GLU A 1055 -8.61 -17.42 35.13
C GLU A 1055 -9.78 -17.73 36.07
N ARG A 1056 -9.85 -19.00 36.50
CA ARG A 1056 -10.85 -19.51 37.45
C ARG A 1056 -10.12 -20.06 38.68
N PRO A 1057 -9.60 -19.20 39.55
CA PRO A 1057 -8.59 -19.59 40.53
C PRO A 1057 -9.12 -20.64 41.53
N GLN A 1058 -10.41 -20.61 41.88
CA GLN A 1058 -11.01 -21.57 42.81
C GLN A 1058 -11.14 -22.96 42.17
N GLU A 1059 -11.78 -23.05 41.02
CA GLU A 1059 -11.98 -24.31 40.29
C GLU A 1059 -10.65 -24.88 39.78
N GLN A 1060 -9.68 -24.04 39.42
CA GLN A 1060 -8.33 -24.47 39.07
C GLN A 1060 -7.57 -25.03 40.27
N ALA A 1061 -7.69 -24.42 41.45
CA ALA A 1061 -7.08 -24.94 42.68
C ALA A 1061 -7.71 -26.28 43.09
N GLU A 1062 -9.02 -26.43 42.94
CA GLU A 1062 -9.73 -27.68 43.20
C GLU A 1062 -9.37 -28.78 42.18
N ALA A 1063 -9.35 -28.43 40.89
CA ALA A 1063 -8.85 -29.32 39.84
C ALA A 1063 -7.44 -29.80 40.13
N LYS A 1064 -6.54 -28.90 40.54
CA LYS A 1064 -5.16 -29.26 40.90
C LYS A 1064 -5.13 -30.30 42.03
N LYS A 1065 -5.91 -30.11 43.10
CA LYS A 1065 -6.02 -31.09 44.20
C LYS A 1065 -6.52 -32.45 43.73
N ILE A 1066 -7.52 -32.49 42.84
CA ILE A 1066 -8.09 -33.75 42.33
C ILE A 1066 -7.09 -34.45 41.38
N ILE A 1067 -6.39 -33.70 40.52
CA ILE A 1067 -5.36 -34.25 39.64
C ILE A 1067 -4.16 -34.77 40.45
N ASP A 1068 -3.79 -34.14 41.55
CA ASP A 1068 -2.72 -34.63 42.42
C ASP A 1068 -3.12 -35.95 43.10
N ARG A 1069 -4.40 -36.15 43.46
CA ARG A 1069 -4.93 -37.46 43.90
C ARG A 1069 -4.88 -38.51 42.80
N PHE A 1070 -5.28 -38.17 41.58
CA PHE A 1070 -5.15 -39.09 40.43
C PHE A 1070 -3.69 -39.53 40.21
N LYS A 1071 -2.75 -38.58 40.28
CA LYS A 1071 -1.31 -38.88 40.20
C LYS A 1071 -0.84 -39.76 41.36
N GLY A 1072 -1.47 -39.66 42.53
CA GLY A 1072 -1.28 -40.52 43.70
C GLY A 1072 -1.92 -41.91 43.61
N GLY A 1073 -2.59 -42.26 42.50
CA GLY A 1073 -3.14 -43.60 42.25
C GLY A 1073 -4.61 -43.79 42.64
N PHE A 1074 -5.34 -42.72 42.98
CA PHE A 1074 -6.78 -42.80 43.24
C PHE A 1074 -7.56 -43.04 41.94
N THR A 1075 -8.54 -43.94 42.00
CA THR A 1075 -9.41 -44.33 40.88
C THR A 1075 -10.71 -43.53 40.86
N GLY A 1076 -11.29 -43.37 39.68
CA GLY A 1076 -12.54 -42.65 39.46
C GLY A 1076 -12.44 -41.57 38.37
N ALA A 1077 -13.56 -40.88 38.11
CA ALA A 1077 -13.65 -39.79 37.15
C ALA A 1077 -13.65 -38.42 37.83
N LEU A 1078 -13.14 -37.39 37.13
CA LEU A 1078 -13.37 -35.99 37.49
C LEU A 1078 -14.68 -35.54 36.85
N ILE A 1079 -15.66 -35.16 37.66
CA ILE A 1079 -16.95 -34.68 37.16
C ILE A 1079 -16.96 -33.16 37.21
N ILE A 1080 -17.29 -32.52 36.09
CA ILE A 1080 -17.41 -31.07 35.99
C ILE A 1080 -18.85 -30.73 35.62
N THR A 1081 -19.58 -30.12 36.56
CA THR A 1081 -20.98 -29.71 36.37
C THR A 1081 -21.12 -28.21 36.15
N GLY A 1082 -22.27 -27.77 35.66
CA GLY A 1082 -22.58 -26.36 35.42
C GLY A 1082 -23.64 -26.18 34.33
N ASN A 1083 -24.11 -24.96 34.08
CA ASN A 1083 -25.10 -24.67 33.02
C ASN A 1083 -24.48 -24.38 31.63
N ARG A 1084 -25.28 -24.39 30.55
CA ARG A 1084 -24.77 -24.04 29.20
C ARG A 1084 -23.98 -22.73 29.26
N ASN A 1085 -22.86 -22.67 28.52
CA ASN A 1085 -21.92 -21.54 28.49
C ASN A 1085 -21.14 -21.24 29.79
N SER A 1086 -21.19 -22.09 30.82
CA SER A 1086 -20.39 -21.89 32.06
C SER A 1086 -18.89 -22.24 31.92
N GLY A 1087 -18.39 -22.49 30.71
CA GLY A 1087 -16.95 -22.72 30.48
C GLY A 1087 -16.41 -24.11 30.84
N LYS A 1088 -17.27 -25.08 31.23
CA LYS A 1088 -16.89 -26.45 31.60
C LYS A 1088 -15.91 -27.11 30.64
N THR A 1089 -16.24 -27.14 29.35
CA THR A 1089 -15.40 -27.77 28.31
C THR A 1089 -14.02 -27.11 28.21
N THR A 1090 -13.97 -25.78 28.39
CA THR A 1090 -12.71 -25.04 28.38
C THR A 1090 -11.89 -25.35 29.62
N LEU A 1091 -12.52 -25.50 30.79
CA LEU A 1091 -11.86 -25.94 32.02
C LEU A 1091 -11.34 -27.38 31.90
N SER A 1092 -12.12 -28.33 31.37
CA SER A 1092 -11.65 -29.71 31.13
C SER A 1092 -10.40 -29.74 30.23
N LYS A 1093 -10.40 -28.92 29.17
CA LYS A 1093 -9.26 -28.79 28.26
C LYS A 1093 -8.05 -28.13 28.92
N TYR A 1094 -8.26 -27.11 29.75
CA TYR A 1094 -7.19 -26.49 30.56
C TYR A 1094 -6.57 -27.52 31.51
N ILE A 1095 -7.39 -28.28 32.25
CA ILE A 1095 -6.93 -29.32 33.17
C ILE A 1095 -6.10 -30.36 32.41
N ALA A 1096 -6.62 -30.87 31.30
CA ALA A 1096 -5.94 -31.89 30.51
C ALA A 1096 -4.63 -31.39 29.90
N LYS A 1097 -4.59 -30.15 29.36
CA LYS A 1097 -3.40 -29.60 28.66
C LYS A 1097 -2.34 -29.03 29.61
N THR A 1098 -2.76 -28.39 30.69
CA THR A 1098 -1.86 -27.65 31.61
C THR A 1098 -1.41 -28.51 32.78
N LEU A 1099 -2.30 -29.31 33.38
CA LEU A 1099 -1.97 -30.11 34.57
C LEU A 1099 -1.45 -31.51 34.22
N LEU A 1100 -1.69 -31.97 32.99
CA LEU A 1100 -1.29 -33.28 32.45
C LEU A 1100 -0.69 -33.20 31.02
N PRO A 1101 0.34 -32.37 30.76
CA PRO A 1101 0.86 -32.10 29.40
C PRO A 1101 1.41 -33.35 28.67
N ASN A 1102 1.80 -34.39 29.41
CA ASN A 1102 2.36 -35.64 28.85
C ASN A 1102 1.30 -36.71 28.54
N HIS A 1103 0.00 -36.40 28.63
CA HIS A 1103 -1.09 -37.34 28.34
C HIS A 1103 -1.74 -37.03 26.99
N SER A 1104 -2.14 -38.05 26.25
CA SER A 1104 -2.94 -37.87 25.04
C SER A 1104 -4.39 -37.57 25.41
N ILE A 1105 -4.94 -36.49 24.84
CA ILE A 1105 -6.27 -35.97 25.17
C ILE A 1105 -7.25 -36.38 24.09
N HIS A 1106 -8.34 -37.05 24.49
CA HIS A 1106 -9.38 -37.55 23.61
C HIS A 1106 -10.74 -37.00 24.03
N ASN A 1107 -11.46 -36.35 23.11
CA ASN A 1107 -12.77 -35.77 23.40
C ASN A 1107 -13.87 -36.63 22.77
N VAL A 1108 -14.75 -37.17 23.60
CA VAL A 1108 -15.94 -37.91 23.18
C VAL A 1108 -17.12 -36.94 23.21
N ARG A 1109 -17.90 -36.90 22.13
CA ARG A 1109 -19.08 -36.04 21.98
C ARG A 1109 -20.29 -36.88 21.57
N PRO A 1110 -21.49 -36.56 22.07
CA PRO A 1110 -22.73 -37.21 21.63
C PRO A 1110 -23.04 -36.87 20.16
N PRO A 1111 -23.74 -37.78 19.45
CA PRO A 1111 -24.30 -37.49 18.12
C PRO A 1111 -25.33 -36.35 18.20
N LYS A 1112 -25.71 -35.76 17.05
CA LYS A 1112 -26.76 -34.74 16.98
C LYS A 1112 -28.13 -35.37 17.24
N GLY A 1113 -28.52 -35.44 18.51
CA GLY A 1113 -29.73 -36.10 19.04
C GLY A 1113 -29.40 -36.84 20.35
N GLU A 1114 -30.38 -37.01 21.24
CA GLU A 1114 -30.18 -37.86 22.43
C GLU A 1114 -29.96 -39.31 21.95
N SER A 1115 -28.94 -40.00 22.44
CA SER A 1115 -28.68 -41.41 22.10
C SER A 1115 -28.52 -42.25 23.35
N THR A 1116 -29.28 -43.35 23.40
CA THR A 1116 -29.20 -44.37 24.44
C THR A 1116 -28.60 -45.67 23.92
N CYS A 1117 -28.11 -45.70 22.68
CA CYS A 1117 -27.56 -46.91 22.09
C CYS A 1117 -26.07 -47.07 22.42
N GLU A 1118 -25.69 -48.20 23.01
CA GLU A 1118 -24.29 -48.52 23.34
C GLU A 1118 -23.38 -48.49 22.10
N ASN A 1119 -23.92 -48.86 20.93
CA ASN A 1119 -23.16 -48.91 19.68
C ASN A 1119 -22.76 -47.51 19.18
N ASP A 1120 -23.59 -46.50 19.43
CA ASP A 1120 -23.30 -45.10 19.07
C ASP A 1120 -22.20 -44.53 19.97
N PHE A 1121 -22.26 -44.83 21.28
CA PHE A 1121 -21.19 -44.45 22.21
C PHE A 1121 -19.87 -45.11 21.85
N THR A 1122 -19.89 -46.40 21.50
CA THR A 1122 -18.69 -47.14 21.10
C THR A 1122 -18.05 -46.55 19.83
N LYS A 1123 -18.86 -46.20 18.82
CA LYS A 1123 -18.40 -45.48 17.62
C LYS A 1123 -17.80 -44.11 17.95
N ALA A 1124 -18.45 -43.33 18.81
CA ALA A 1124 -17.96 -42.01 19.23
C ALA A 1124 -16.61 -42.13 19.96
N LEU A 1125 -16.44 -43.17 20.79
CA LEU A 1125 -15.20 -43.44 21.49
C LEU A 1125 -14.09 -43.93 20.55
N SER A 1126 -14.38 -44.82 19.59
CA SER A 1126 -13.44 -45.24 18.53
C SER A 1126 -12.95 -44.06 17.70
N ASN A 1127 -13.86 -43.17 17.28
CA ASN A 1127 -13.53 -41.96 16.53
C ASN A 1127 -12.64 -41.00 17.35
N ALA A 1128 -12.93 -40.84 18.65
CA ALA A 1128 -12.13 -40.01 19.54
C ALA A 1128 -10.71 -40.56 19.76
N LEU A 1129 -10.57 -41.89 19.80
CA LEU A 1129 -9.30 -42.60 19.95
C LEU A 1129 -8.56 -42.80 18.63
N LYS A 1130 -9.24 -42.62 17.48
CA LYS A 1130 -8.76 -42.89 16.11
C LYS A 1130 -8.34 -44.36 15.91
N VAL A 1131 -9.20 -45.28 16.29
CA VAL A 1131 -8.94 -46.73 16.21
C VAL A 1131 -10.09 -47.48 15.56
N GLU A 1132 -9.77 -48.54 14.82
CA GLU A 1132 -10.75 -49.41 14.15
C GLU A 1132 -11.14 -50.64 15.00
N MET A 1133 -10.39 -50.94 16.06
CA MET A 1133 -10.67 -52.02 17.02
C MET A 1133 -11.54 -51.56 18.20
N ASP A 1134 -12.06 -52.51 18.99
CA ASP A 1134 -12.87 -52.21 20.18
C ASP A 1134 -12.13 -51.26 21.15
N PRO A 1135 -12.70 -50.10 21.49
CA PRO A 1135 -12.07 -49.11 22.36
C PRO A 1135 -11.59 -49.65 23.70
N SER A 1136 -12.32 -50.59 24.31
CA SER A 1136 -12.01 -51.13 25.64
C SER A 1136 -10.74 -51.99 25.58
N GLN A 1137 -10.58 -52.78 24.50
CA GLN A 1137 -9.36 -53.54 24.24
C GLN A 1137 -8.16 -52.65 23.91
N PHE A 1138 -8.36 -51.56 23.16
CA PHE A 1138 -7.31 -50.60 22.85
C PHE A 1138 -6.81 -49.85 24.10
N ILE A 1139 -7.73 -49.41 24.97
CA ILE A 1139 -7.38 -48.77 26.24
C ILE A 1139 -6.60 -49.73 27.14
N SER A 1140 -6.95 -51.02 27.15
CA SER A 1140 -6.28 -52.05 27.96
C SER A 1140 -4.86 -52.37 27.49
N SER A 1141 -4.64 -52.42 26.18
CA SER A 1141 -3.36 -52.82 25.55
C SER A 1141 -2.37 -51.66 25.37
N SER A 1142 -2.82 -50.41 25.42
CA SER A 1142 -1.97 -49.25 25.17
C SER A 1142 -1.12 -48.85 26.39
N PRO A 1143 0.22 -48.65 26.24
CA PRO A 1143 1.08 -48.21 27.34
C PRO A 1143 1.02 -46.69 27.59
N GLN A 1144 0.39 -45.90 26.72
CA GLN A 1144 0.31 -44.45 26.85
C GLN A 1144 -0.76 -44.02 27.86
N LYS A 1145 -0.41 -43.09 28.75
CA LYS A 1145 -1.36 -42.45 29.68
C LYS A 1145 -2.27 -41.48 28.92
N ARG A 1146 -3.57 -41.51 29.20
CA ARG A 1146 -4.60 -40.78 28.44
C ARG A 1146 -5.54 -39.99 29.33
N VAL A 1147 -6.14 -38.95 28.76
CA VAL A 1147 -7.30 -38.25 29.32
C VAL A 1147 -8.46 -38.40 28.35
N ILE A 1148 -9.57 -38.97 28.80
CA ILE A 1148 -10.80 -39.11 28.02
C ILE A 1148 -11.83 -38.13 28.58
N ILE A 1149 -12.22 -37.15 27.79
CA ILE A 1149 -13.19 -36.12 28.15
C ILE A 1149 -14.53 -36.48 27.50
N ILE A 1150 -15.51 -36.91 28.30
CA ILE A 1150 -16.88 -37.20 27.87
C ILE A 1150 -17.69 -35.93 28.03
N ASN A 1151 -18.14 -35.35 26.91
CA ASN A 1151 -18.93 -34.13 26.93
C ASN A 1151 -20.43 -34.42 26.96
N ASP A 1152 -21.17 -33.55 27.66
CA ASP A 1152 -22.63 -33.49 27.68
C ASP A 1152 -23.27 -34.84 28.05
N LEU A 1153 -22.93 -35.38 29.24
CA LEU A 1153 -23.44 -36.67 29.74
C LEU A 1153 -24.98 -36.78 29.64
N GLU A 1154 -25.69 -35.67 29.79
CA GLU A 1154 -27.15 -35.63 29.69
C GLU A 1154 -27.72 -36.03 28.33
N LEU A 1155 -26.93 -35.98 27.24
CA LEU A 1155 -27.36 -36.36 25.89
C LEU A 1155 -27.14 -37.86 25.60
N TRP A 1156 -26.49 -38.57 26.51
CA TRP A 1156 -26.27 -40.01 26.47
C TRP A 1156 -27.34 -40.80 27.24
N TRP A 1157 -28.47 -40.16 27.56
CA TRP A 1157 -29.48 -40.68 28.46
C TRP A 1157 -30.88 -40.15 28.15
N THR A 1158 -31.91 -40.98 28.37
CA THR A 1158 -33.33 -40.59 28.29
C THR A 1158 -34.15 -41.15 29.46
N ARG A 1159 -35.32 -40.57 29.75
CA ARG A 1159 -36.23 -41.04 30.83
C ARG A 1159 -37.09 -42.23 30.38
N HIS A 1160 -36.48 -43.40 30.21
CA HIS A 1160 -37.15 -44.68 29.94
C HIS A 1160 -36.42 -45.84 30.66
N GLU A 1161 -37.04 -47.01 30.81
CA GLU A 1161 -36.45 -48.16 31.54
C GLU A 1161 -35.09 -48.62 30.99
N SER A 1162 -34.88 -48.52 29.66
CA SER A 1162 -33.62 -48.81 28.96
C SER A 1162 -32.72 -47.56 28.75
N GLY A 1163 -33.08 -46.42 29.32
CA GLY A 1163 -32.43 -45.13 29.04
C GLY A 1163 -31.01 -44.98 29.60
N PHE A 1164 -30.54 -45.93 30.40
CA PHE A 1164 -29.28 -45.84 31.16
C PHE A 1164 -28.13 -46.70 30.62
N GLU A 1165 -28.34 -47.46 29.56
CA GLU A 1165 -27.36 -48.43 29.03
C GLU A 1165 -26.00 -47.77 28.71
N VAL A 1166 -26.01 -46.59 28.08
CA VAL A 1166 -24.77 -45.84 27.78
C VAL A 1166 -24.09 -45.32 29.05
N ILE A 1167 -24.85 -44.83 30.02
CA ILE A 1167 -24.30 -44.37 31.30
C ILE A 1167 -23.66 -45.55 32.04
N GLN A 1168 -24.32 -46.70 32.10
CA GLN A 1168 -23.77 -47.91 32.72
C GLN A 1168 -22.48 -48.35 32.03
N LYS A 1169 -22.41 -48.27 30.69
CA LYS A 1169 -21.19 -48.55 29.94
C LYS A 1169 -20.05 -47.59 30.29
N ILE A 1170 -20.34 -46.29 30.41
CA ILE A 1170 -19.37 -45.27 30.83
C ILE A 1170 -18.83 -45.59 32.24
N LEU A 1171 -19.71 -45.91 33.19
CA LEU A 1171 -19.32 -46.27 34.55
C LEU A 1171 -18.45 -47.52 34.58
N THR A 1172 -18.81 -48.54 33.79
CA THR A 1172 -18.01 -49.77 33.65
C THR A 1172 -16.60 -49.47 33.13
N LEU A 1173 -16.47 -48.58 32.14
CA LEU A 1173 -15.16 -48.18 31.61
C LEU A 1173 -14.32 -47.43 32.64
N ILE A 1174 -14.94 -46.60 33.48
CA ILE A 1174 -14.26 -45.89 34.56
C ILE A 1174 -13.75 -46.89 35.59
N GLU A 1175 -14.57 -47.86 35.98
CA GLU A 1175 -14.18 -48.90 36.94
C GLU A 1175 -12.99 -49.72 36.45
N LEU A 1176 -13.01 -50.15 35.17
CA LEU A 1176 -11.97 -50.98 34.59
C LEU A 1176 -10.66 -50.23 34.29
N HIS A 1177 -10.72 -48.94 33.94
CA HIS A 1177 -9.57 -48.23 33.35
C HIS A 1177 -9.12 -46.96 34.08
N SER A 1178 -9.81 -46.52 35.14
CA SER A 1178 -9.47 -45.27 35.85
C SER A 1178 -8.13 -45.28 36.61
N LYS A 1179 -7.44 -46.43 36.72
CA LYS A 1179 -6.06 -46.51 37.22
C LYS A 1179 -5.03 -45.95 36.22
N LYS A 1180 -5.32 -46.01 34.92
CA LYS A 1180 -4.40 -45.62 33.83
C LYS A 1180 -4.91 -44.46 32.98
N VAL A 1181 -6.22 -44.23 32.97
CA VAL A 1181 -6.90 -43.20 32.18
C VAL A 1181 -7.64 -42.26 33.11
N LEU A 1182 -7.41 -40.96 32.97
CA LEU A 1182 -8.27 -39.97 33.62
C LEU A 1182 -9.52 -39.76 32.79
N PHE A 1183 -10.68 -40.07 33.36
CA PHE A 1183 -11.97 -39.70 32.77
C PHE A 1183 -12.40 -38.33 33.31
N ILE A 1184 -12.73 -37.41 32.41
CA ILE A 1184 -13.37 -36.13 32.76
C ILE A 1184 -14.77 -36.13 32.16
N ILE A 1185 -15.79 -36.00 33.01
CA ILE A 1185 -17.20 -36.01 32.58
C ILE A 1185 -17.76 -34.60 32.71
N ASN A 1186 -18.24 -34.04 31.61
CA ASN A 1186 -18.97 -32.79 31.62
C ASN A 1186 -20.48 -33.06 31.61
N CYS A 1187 -21.22 -32.50 32.55
CA CYS A 1187 -22.68 -32.65 32.63
C CYS A 1187 -23.35 -31.36 33.09
N ARG A 1188 -24.64 -31.18 32.79
CA ARG A 1188 -25.44 -30.12 33.43
C ARG A 1188 -25.71 -30.42 34.90
N THR A 1189 -25.75 -29.38 35.74
CA THR A 1189 -25.97 -29.52 37.19
C THR A 1189 -27.29 -30.23 37.53
N ILE A 1190 -28.39 -29.83 36.89
CA ILE A 1190 -29.71 -30.44 37.15
C ILE A 1190 -29.77 -31.87 36.62
N SER A 1191 -29.24 -32.10 35.41
CA SER A 1191 -29.19 -33.45 34.82
C SER A 1191 -28.32 -34.38 35.66
N TYR A 1192 -27.19 -33.89 36.16
CA TYR A 1192 -26.31 -34.61 37.05
C TYR A 1192 -27.02 -35.03 38.33
N GLN A 1193 -27.68 -34.10 39.02
CA GLN A 1193 -28.43 -34.41 40.25
C GLN A 1193 -29.50 -35.48 40.01
N LEU A 1194 -30.20 -35.43 38.88
CA LEU A 1194 -31.22 -36.41 38.53
C LEU A 1194 -30.62 -37.78 38.22
N ILE A 1195 -29.63 -37.84 37.34
CA ILE A 1195 -28.93 -39.08 36.97
C ILE A 1195 -28.29 -39.71 38.21
N ASN A 1196 -27.67 -38.89 39.06
CA ASN A 1196 -27.00 -39.34 40.27
C ASN A 1196 -27.99 -39.88 41.30
N ARG A 1197 -29.19 -39.31 41.45
CA ARG A 1197 -30.24 -39.89 42.31
C ARG A 1197 -30.71 -41.26 41.84
N LEU A 1198 -30.60 -41.55 40.54
CA LEU A 1198 -31.12 -42.78 39.94
C LEU A 1198 -30.05 -43.89 39.87
N ILE A 1199 -28.79 -43.57 39.58
CA ILE A 1199 -27.70 -44.55 39.36
C ILE A 1199 -26.48 -44.35 40.28
N ASN A 1200 -26.45 -43.30 41.10
CA ASN A 1200 -25.34 -42.99 42.01
C ASN A 1200 -23.97 -42.89 41.31
N VAL A 1201 -23.87 -41.99 40.33
CA VAL A 1201 -22.65 -41.68 39.57
C VAL A 1201 -21.52 -41.17 40.48
N ASP A 1202 -21.84 -40.51 41.60
CA ASP A 1202 -20.88 -40.04 42.61
C ASP A 1202 -19.99 -41.17 43.14
N ALA A 1203 -20.51 -42.41 43.20
CA ALA A 1203 -19.71 -43.57 43.64
C ALA A 1203 -18.50 -43.86 42.76
N TYR A 1204 -18.50 -43.38 41.51
CA TYR A 1204 -17.43 -43.52 40.53
C TYR A 1204 -16.62 -42.24 40.33
N ALA A 1205 -16.91 -41.18 41.09
CA ALA A 1205 -16.25 -39.88 41.00
C ALA A 1205 -15.09 -39.76 42.00
N MET A 1206 -13.94 -39.28 41.51
CA MET A 1206 -12.77 -38.92 42.34
C MET A 1206 -12.88 -37.51 42.92
N GLY A 1207 -13.65 -36.66 42.24
CA GLY A 1207 -13.92 -35.30 42.65
C GLY A 1207 -14.91 -34.64 41.70
N HIS A 1208 -15.60 -33.64 42.22
CA HIS A 1208 -16.65 -32.92 41.52
C HIS A 1208 -16.35 -31.41 41.57
N ILE A 1209 -16.31 -30.76 40.42
CA ILE A 1209 -16.11 -29.31 40.28
C ILE A 1209 -17.38 -28.71 39.69
N SER A 1210 -17.95 -27.70 40.36
CA SER A 1210 -19.07 -26.95 39.78
C SER A 1210 -18.56 -25.68 39.11
N CYS A 1211 -18.72 -25.60 37.79
CA CYS A 1211 -18.44 -24.41 37.00
C CYS A 1211 -19.62 -23.45 37.07
N GLU A 1212 -19.47 -22.41 37.88
CA GLU A 1212 -20.42 -21.30 37.92
C GLU A 1212 -20.47 -20.54 36.58
N PRO A 1213 -21.62 -19.97 36.19
CA PRO A 1213 -21.72 -19.07 35.04
C PRO A 1213 -20.76 -17.89 35.17
N PHE A 1214 -20.22 -17.40 34.06
CA PHE A 1214 -19.44 -16.16 34.07
C PHE A 1214 -20.33 -14.97 34.47
N ASP A 1215 -19.79 -14.07 35.28
CA ASP A 1215 -20.51 -12.84 35.61
C ASP A 1215 -20.53 -11.85 34.43
N ALA A 1216 -21.41 -10.85 34.49
CA ALA A 1216 -21.59 -9.89 33.42
C ALA A 1216 -20.35 -9.00 33.16
N LYS A 1217 -19.45 -8.91 34.14
CA LYS A 1217 -18.22 -8.12 34.09
C LYS A 1217 -17.10 -8.92 33.43
N GLU A 1218 -16.94 -10.18 33.78
CA GLU A 1218 -16.02 -11.15 33.19
C GLU A 1218 -16.33 -11.37 31.70
N LEU A 1219 -17.60 -11.54 31.33
CA LEU A 1219 -18.01 -11.63 29.93
C LEU A 1219 -17.71 -10.34 29.15
N LYS A 1220 -17.94 -9.18 29.77
CA LYS A 1220 -17.62 -7.88 29.18
C LYS A 1220 -16.11 -7.71 28.99
N GLU A 1221 -15.30 -8.13 29.94
CA GLU A 1221 -13.83 -8.11 29.83
C GLU A 1221 -13.35 -9.04 28.71
N LEU A 1222 -13.91 -10.25 28.59
CA LEU A 1222 -13.64 -11.18 27.49
C LEU A 1222 -13.91 -10.55 26.10
N ILE A 1223 -15.07 -9.90 25.98
CA ILE A 1223 -15.50 -9.23 24.74
C ILE A 1223 -14.65 -7.99 24.49
N THR A 1224 -14.30 -7.22 25.53
CA THR A 1224 -13.51 -5.99 25.41
C THR A 1224 -12.06 -6.28 24.99
N ILE A 1225 -11.44 -7.32 25.56
CA ILE A 1225 -10.12 -7.80 25.15
C ILE A 1225 -10.15 -8.15 23.65
N ARG A 1226 -11.17 -8.89 23.20
CA ARG A 1226 -11.36 -9.21 21.76
C ARG A 1226 -11.70 -8.01 20.87
N HIS A 1227 -12.38 -7.01 21.41
CA HIS A 1227 -12.74 -5.79 20.67
C HIS A 1227 -11.54 -4.84 20.52
N GLN A 1228 -10.68 -4.75 21.54
CA GLN A 1228 -9.47 -3.95 21.52
C GLN A 1228 -8.45 -4.50 20.52
N THR A 1229 -8.34 -5.84 20.41
CA THR A 1229 -7.50 -6.53 19.41
C THR A 1229 -7.94 -6.33 17.96
N VAL A 1230 -9.15 -5.83 17.71
CA VAL A 1230 -9.69 -5.47 16.38
C VAL A 1230 -9.38 -4.01 16.01
N ARG A 1231 -9.10 -3.15 16.99
CA ARG A 1231 -8.84 -1.71 16.78
C ARG A 1231 -7.35 -1.35 16.65
N SER A 1232 -6.44 -2.17 17.17
CA SER A 1232 -4.97 -2.08 17.00
C SER A 1232 -4.51 -2.73 15.69
#